data_AF-A0A9D4SK69-F1
#
_entry.id   AF-A0A9D4SK69-F1
#
_cell.length_a   1.000
_cell.length_b   1.000
_cell.length_c   1.000
_cell.angle_alpha   90.00
_cell.angle_beta   90.00
_cell.angle_gamma   90.00
#
_symmetry.space_group_name_H-M   'P 1'
#
loop_
_entity.id
_entity.type
_entity.pdbx_description
1 polymer ?
#
loop_
_entity_poly.entity_id
_entity_poly.type
_entity_poly.pdbx_seq_one_letter_code
_entity_poly.pdbx_strand_id
1 'polypeptide(L)'
;MMSKQFIFSLILILVIECNANLTSVTYPGIGTFTLTDFYDPIYRPIVLLPQSPEDMNATFYLYTPKNVNNSDILDWNSTDHYESTIFNPILNTTIITHGWRGSSQESWLHKLKNSLLNVEDLNVIIVGWPGGAKTEYTQAVANTRVIGIMIGILIENLANKFNISFDSFHLIGHSLGGHVVGYAGKHLDGRIGRISGLDPAGPFYKGLNYTEARLWHTDAKFVDVIHTDAQPLIKFGMGMYETCGHVDIYPNGGRTQPGCGDQENDEIPIIGEIVDLYQYSSCNHGRSHEYFIESITPPISRPVAYLCDSYDSFQNGKCTWNCQEPNKCVVMDPLADSYHVNKTFTQGKRYFMITAGEEPYFRYQYLIDLIMANHSDDYIGGIVPPLLTEVELRFINQDGDVEEFNFSEKSELFEDETEYPRLFSLDTNPEQLYEMEIKWSRGIDTITTKMNLAYINVTALSFESDSDRMQPMTLKFMPITDDGIPNDDCDGLITTITMCNNANDVDDNKASQSKKQRLYSSIKKHLWIFPLTCFIGTLIITIVPYILSVYYGYTNKIFPLISDSGGYPPGASLFSSFLIIGAIFTTLTAWIRYKQVKYYLQLHWKDDQNINQLKYLRSINWTLVIYMIFSSFGMIILASFRSTESIALAIIHSIGATLSIFGDLLYTTGTAYLCWKLYRIYHLETKPITLIVLTIIKMITAMIFTLNFLISWYMAGNDFLDAKYRSKWPYGHSRIFFLITSFSETILLILISIGFLCLFNRIRKFNDWNKIRF
;
A
#
# COMPACT_ATOMS: atom_id res chain seq x y z
N MET A 1 -21.70 -4.99 -22.37
CA MET A 1 -20.55 -4.05 -22.38
C MET A 1 -20.94 -2.58 -22.63
N MET A 2 -22.07 -2.25 -23.27
CA MET A 2 -22.48 -0.85 -23.53
C MET A 2 -23.11 -0.07 -22.34
N SER A 3 -23.49 -0.71 -21.23
CA SER A 3 -24.19 -0.03 -20.12
C SER A 3 -23.27 0.69 -19.12
N LYS A 4 -21.98 0.34 -19.07
CA LYS A 4 -21.01 0.97 -18.14
C LYS A 4 -20.50 2.33 -18.65
N GLN A 5 -20.37 2.48 -19.98
CA GLN A 5 -19.96 3.75 -20.59
C GLN A 5 -21.04 4.84 -20.47
N PHE A 6 -22.32 4.48 -20.63
CA PHE A 6 -23.41 5.46 -20.61
C PHE A 6 -23.61 6.10 -19.22
N ILE A 7 -23.48 5.30 -18.15
CA ILE A 7 -23.60 5.79 -16.76
C ILE A 7 -22.39 6.64 -16.37
N PHE A 8 -21.20 6.31 -16.86
CA PHE A 8 -19.98 7.08 -16.60
C PHE A 8 -19.99 8.41 -17.38
N SER A 9 -20.44 8.42 -18.64
CA SER A 9 -20.63 9.64 -19.42
C SER A 9 -21.70 10.57 -18.82
N LEU A 10 -22.76 10.03 -18.22
CA LEU A 10 -23.80 10.83 -17.59
C LEU A 10 -23.34 11.47 -16.26
N ILE A 11 -22.53 10.76 -15.48
CA ILE A 11 -21.88 11.29 -14.27
C ILE A 11 -20.84 12.36 -14.64
N LEU A 12 -20.12 12.19 -15.75
CA LEU A 12 -19.16 13.17 -16.25
C LEU A 12 -19.86 14.46 -16.72
N ILE A 13 -21.00 14.36 -17.41
CA ILE A 13 -21.81 15.53 -17.83
C ILE A 13 -22.37 16.27 -16.60
N LEU A 14 -22.76 15.55 -15.55
CA LEU A 14 -23.30 16.15 -14.32
C LEU A 14 -22.24 16.80 -13.41
N VAL A 15 -20.96 16.44 -13.56
CA VAL A 15 -19.83 17.13 -12.88
C VAL A 15 -19.36 18.36 -13.69
N ILE A 16 -19.58 18.37 -15.01
CA ILE A 16 -19.16 19.46 -15.91
C ILE A 16 -20.12 20.66 -15.90
N GLU A 17 -21.35 20.54 -15.38
CA GLU A 17 -22.28 21.68 -15.29
C GLU A 17 -22.03 22.66 -14.12
N CYS A 18 -20.91 22.53 -13.40
CA CYS A 18 -20.44 23.56 -12.47
C CYS A 18 -19.36 24.42 -13.16
N ASN A 19 -19.73 25.65 -13.52
CA ASN A 19 -18.95 26.68 -14.23
C ASN A 19 -18.60 26.36 -15.69
N ALA A 20 -19.49 26.77 -16.60
CA ALA A 20 -19.29 26.80 -18.05
C ALA A 20 -18.18 27.76 -18.55
N ASN A 21 -17.20 28.15 -17.72
CA ASN A 21 -16.15 29.11 -18.08
C ASN A 21 -14.69 28.72 -17.70
N LEU A 22 -14.41 27.57 -17.07
CA LEU A 22 -13.01 27.17 -16.81
C LEU A 22 -12.73 25.73 -17.26
N THR A 23 -12.59 25.53 -18.56
CA THR A 23 -12.03 24.30 -19.14
C THR A 23 -10.50 24.33 -19.21
N SER A 24 -9.89 25.50 -19.03
CA SER A 24 -8.45 25.72 -19.04
C SER A 24 -8.02 26.89 -18.15
N VAL A 25 -6.75 26.94 -17.79
CA VAL A 25 -6.08 28.07 -17.13
C VAL A 25 -4.76 28.37 -17.83
N THR A 26 -4.39 29.64 -17.96
CA THR A 26 -3.11 30.07 -18.56
C THR A 26 -2.35 30.94 -17.59
N TYR A 27 -1.08 30.63 -17.37
CA TYR A 27 -0.17 31.42 -16.55
C TYR A 27 0.91 32.07 -17.44
N PRO A 28 1.15 33.40 -17.33
CA PRO A 28 2.19 34.07 -18.09
C PRO A 28 3.56 33.41 -17.91
N GLY A 29 4.29 33.20 -19.01
CA GLY A 29 5.62 32.56 -18.98
C GLY A 29 5.62 31.04 -18.76
N ILE A 30 4.52 30.44 -18.31
CA ILE A 30 4.42 29.00 -18.00
C ILE A 30 3.58 28.25 -19.05
N GLY A 31 2.45 28.82 -19.50
CA GLY A 31 1.60 28.23 -20.53
C GLY A 31 0.18 27.88 -20.07
N THR A 32 -0.52 27.10 -20.90
CA THR A 32 -1.94 26.76 -20.76
C THR A 32 -2.13 25.30 -20.34
N PHE A 33 -3.02 25.07 -19.38
CA PHE A 33 -3.41 23.75 -18.87
C PHE A 33 -4.90 23.54 -19.03
N THR A 34 -5.32 22.34 -19.40
CA THR A 34 -6.72 21.99 -19.63
C THR A 34 -7.19 20.84 -18.73
N LEU A 35 -8.50 20.75 -18.49
CA LEU A 35 -9.11 19.63 -17.77
C LEU A 35 -9.06 18.31 -18.55
N THR A 36 -8.66 18.33 -19.82
CA THR A 36 -8.49 17.14 -20.66
C THR A 36 -7.05 16.63 -20.71
N ASP A 37 -6.09 17.37 -20.15
CA ASP A 37 -4.68 17.01 -20.19
C ASP A 37 -4.45 15.65 -19.51
N PHE A 38 -3.94 14.70 -20.29
CA PHE A 38 -3.57 13.35 -19.85
C PHE A 38 -4.70 12.58 -19.16
N TYR A 39 -5.96 12.92 -19.43
CA TYR A 39 -7.11 12.21 -18.87
C TYR A 39 -7.06 10.73 -19.27
N ASP A 40 -7.23 9.86 -18.28
CA ASP A 40 -7.37 8.43 -18.49
C ASP A 40 -8.48 7.89 -17.56
N PRO A 41 -9.49 7.17 -18.09
CA PRO A 41 -10.65 6.77 -17.31
C PRO A 41 -10.35 5.79 -16.17
N ILE A 42 -9.17 5.15 -16.17
CA ILE A 42 -8.77 4.15 -15.16
C ILE A 42 -7.67 4.71 -14.27
N TYR A 43 -6.62 5.24 -14.88
CA TYR A 43 -5.38 5.59 -14.17
C TYR A 43 -5.33 7.07 -13.75
N ARG A 44 -6.07 7.96 -14.43
CA ARG A 44 -6.17 9.40 -14.11
C ARG A 44 -7.60 9.91 -14.33
N PRO A 45 -8.60 9.38 -13.58
CA PRO A 45 -10.01 9.69 -13.81
C PRO A 45 -10.41 11.08 -13.32
N ILE A 46 -9.59 11.71 -12.47
CA ILE A 46 -9.78 13.06 -11.97
C ILE A 46 -8.60 13.90 -12.45
N VAL A 47 -8.89 14.92 -13.26
CA VAL A 47 -7.93 15.91 -13.72
C VAL A 47 -8.38 17.26 -13.17
N LEU A 48 -7.48 17.96 -12.48
CA LEU A 48 -7.71 19.30 -11.95
C LEU A 48 -6.80 20.29 -12.68
N LEU A 49 -7.23 21.55 -12.75
CA LEU A 49 -6.36 22.63 -13.17
C LEU A 49 -5.30 22.87 -12.07
N PRO A 50 -4.03 23.16 -12.43
CA PRO A 50 -3.03 23.52 -11.44
C PRO A 50 -3.42 24.83 -10.75
N GLN A 51 -2.91 25.06 -9.55
CA GLN A 51 -3.01 26.34 -8.86
C GLN A 51 -2.03 27.36 -9.44
N SER A 52 -2.23 28.64 -9.10
CA SER A 52 -1.34 29.72 -9.55
C SER A 52 0.06 29.58 -8.93
N PRO A 53 1.13 30.01 -9.61
CA PRO A 53 2.49 30.04 -9.05
C PRO A 53 2.56 30.74 -7.69
N GLU A 54 1.78 31.82 -7.51
CA GLU A 54 1.68 32.58 -6.28
C GLU A 54 1.09 31.74 -5.14
N ASP A 55 0.00 31.01 -5.40
CA ASP A 55 -0.64 30.14 -4.39
C ASP A 55 0.25 28.97 -3.99
N MET A 56 1.04 28.44 -4.92
CA MET A 56 1.92 27.30 -4.65
C MET A 56 3.15 27.68 -3.83
N ASN A 57 3.50 28.98 -3.82
CA ASN A 57 4.57 29.56 -3.00
C ASN A 57 5.89 28.77 -3.09
N ALA A 58 6.39 28.60 -4.31
CA ALA A 58 7.64 27.88 -4.57
C ALA A 58 8.86 28.72 -4.16
N THR A 59 9.86 28.06 -3.58
CA THR A 59 11.10 28.66 -3.06
C THR A 59 12.30 27.91 -3.60
N PHE A 60 13.37 28.62 -3.95
CA PHE A 60 14.57 28.07 -4.56
C PHE A 60 15.80 28.51 -3.75
N TYR A 61 16.22 27.68 -2.81
CA TYR A 61 17.29 27.98 -1.87
C TYR A 61 18.63 27.46 -2.38
N LEU A 62 19.56 28.35 -2.65
CA LEU A 62 20.90 28.06 -3.12
C LEU A 62 21.88 27.87 -1.96
N TYR A 63 22.61 26.76 -2.02
CA TYR A 63 23.70 26.40 -1.13
C TYR A 63 24.95 26.04 -1.94
N THR A 64 26.11 26.33 -1.37
CA THR A 64 27.44 26.05 -1.88
C THR A 64 28.35 25.72 -0.69
N PRO A 65 29.59 25.26 -0.90
CA PRO A 65 30.54 25.05 0.19
C PRO A 65 30.80 26.31 1.04
N LYS A 66 30.55 27.51 0.48
CA LYS A 66 30.74 28.79 1.16
C LYS A 66 29.58 29.21 2.06
N ASN A 67 28.39 28.64 1.89
CA ASN A 67 27.18 29.05 2.62
C ASN A 67 26.29 27.87 3.02
N VAL A 68 26.90 26.76 3.45
CA VAL A 68 26.22 25.49 3.77
C VAL A 68 25.00 25.66 4.69
N ASN A 69 25.03 26.59 5.64
CA ASN A 69 23.97 26.81 6.63
C ASN A 69 23.02 27.99 6.32
N ASN A 70 23.41 28.92 5.44
CA ASN A 70 22.65 30.14 5.16
C ASN A 70 22.45 30.28 3.65
N SER A 71 21.27 29.90 3.15
CA SER A 71 20.99 29.95 1.72
C SER A 71 20.83 31.36 1.18
N ASP A 72 21.21 31.51 -0.10
CA ASP A 72 20.70 32.59 -0.92
C ASP A 72 19.38 32.16 -1.57
N ILE A 73 18.53 33.12 -1.93
CA ILE A 73 17.25 32.84 -2.60
C ILE A 73 17.39 33.20 -4.08
N LEU A 74 17.11 32.24 -4.95
CA LEU A 74 16.98 32.47 -6.38
C LEU A 74 15.52 32.77 -6.73
N ASP A 75 15.30 33.77 -7.57
CA ASP A 75 14.00 34.03 -8.19
C ASP A 75 13.97 33.24 -9.49
N TRP A 76 12.94 32.41 -9.67
CA TRP A 76 12.80 31.61 -10.89
C TRP A 76 12.37 32.46 -12.10
N ASN A 77 11.75 33.63 -11.86
CA ASN A 77 11.15 34.48 -12.89
C ASN A 77 11.93 35.80 -13.11
N SER A 78 12.98 36.07 -12.34
CA SER A 78 13.86 37.23 -12.52
C SER A 78 15.33 36.86 -12.38
N THR A 79 16.18 37.46 -13.22
CA THR A 79 17.64 37.23 -13.25
C THR A 79 18.46 38.36 -12.61
N ASP A 80 17.78 39.43 -12.16
CA ASP A 80 18.43 40.70 -11.79
C ASP A 80 19.43 40.56 -10.64
N HIS A 81 19.17 39.66 -9.69
CA HIS A 81 20.00 39.48 -8.49
C HIS A 81 20.91 38.25 -8.53
N TYR A 82 20.94 37.48 -9.64
CA TYR A 82 21.74 36.25 -9.68
C TYR A 82 23.23 36.52 -9.42
N GLU A 83 23.76 37.63 -9.96
CA GLU A 83 25.16 38.06 -9.76
C GLU A 83 25.46 38.52 -8.32
N SER A 84 24.44 38.85 -7.52
CA SER A 84 24.63 39.19 -6.10
C SER A 84 24.50 37.98 -5.18
N THR A 85 24.13 36.80 -5.71
CA THR A 85 24.17 35.54 -4.97
C THR A 85 25.54 34.88 -5.03
N ILE A 86 25.74 33.84 -4.23
CA ILE A 86 26.97 33.05 -4.18
C ILE A 86 27.06 31.97 -5.27
N PHE A 87 26.12 31.96 -6.23
CA PHE A 87 26.08 31.00 -7.33
C PHE A 87 27.41 31.02 -8.10
N ASN A 88 28.00 29.84 -8.30
CA ASN A 88 29.25 29.72 -9.03
C ASN A 88 29.02 29.02 -10.38
N PRO A 89 29.07 29.74 -11.51
CA PRO A 89 28.77 29.17 -12.82
C PRO A 89 29.83 28.20 -13.35
N ILE A 90 30.98 28.08 -12.67
CA ILE A 90 32.02 27.11 -13.01
C ILE A 90 31.66 25.71 -12.47
N LEU A 91 30.85 25.64 -11.40
CA LEU A 91 30.51 24.38 -10.74
C LEU A 91 29.24 23.76 -11.32
N ASN A 92 29.15 22.43 -11.23
CA ASN A 92 27.92 21.70 -11.51
C ASN A 92 26.79 22.13 -10.56
N THR A 93 25.54 21.96 -10.99
CA THR A 93 24.36 22.37 -10.24
C THR A 93 23.41 21.20 -10.02
N THR A 94 23.17 20.86 -8.75
CA THR A 94 22.22 19.82 -8.35
C THR A 94 20.97 20.46 -7.77
N ILE A 95 19.80 20.15 -8.34
CA ILE A 95 18.50 20.65 -7.88
C ILE A 95 17.73 19.51 -7.22
N ILE A 96 17.34 19.68 -5.96
CA ILE A 96 16.65 18.65 -5.16
C ILE A 96 15.26 19.14 -4.74
N THR A 97 14.23 18.30 -4.93
CA THR A 97 12.84 18.64 -4.62
C THR A 97 12.05 17.51 -3.95
N HIS A 98 11.13 17.88 -3.08
CA HIS A 98 10.26 16.98 -2.33
C HIS A 98 8.95 16.65 -3.05
N GLY A 99 8.19 15.70 -2.48
CA GLY A 99 6.87 15.32 -2.97
C GLY A 99 5.68 15.82 -2.14
N TRP A 100 4.60 15.02 -2.12
CA TRP A 100 3.34 15.36 -1.47
C TRP A 100 3.51 15.64 0.04
N ARG A 101 2.82 16.65 0.55
CA ARG A 101 2.89 17.14 1.94
C ARG A 101 4.27 17.64 2.43
N GLY A 102 5.31 17.59 1.60
CA GLY A 102 6.65 18.05 1.95
C GLY A 102 6.85 19.57 1.89
N SER A 103 8.06 20.01 2.19
CA SER A 103 8.54 21.39 2.04
C SER A 103 10.05 21.45 1.80
N SER A 104 10.62 22.65 1.65
CA SER A 104 12.08 22.82 1.62
C SER A 104 12.77 22.53 2.96
N GLN A 105 12.02 22.32 4.03
CA GLN A 105 12.53 22.10 5.39
C GLN A 105 12.67 20.61 5.76
N GLU A 106 12.41 19.69 4.82
CA GLU A 106 12.57 18.26 5.09
C GLU A 106 14.02 17.92 5.43
N SER A 107 14.22 17.13 6.48
CA SER A 107 15.56 16.82 7.00
C SER A 107 16.44 16.10 5.96
N TRP A 108 15.85 15.20 5.16
CA TRP A 108 16.56 14.44 4.14
C TRP A 108 17.12 15.32 3.01
N LEU A 109 16.43 16.42 2.65
CA LEU A 109 16.93 17.38 1.64
C LEU A 109 18.24 18.01 2.12
N HIS A 110 18.29 18.42 3.38
CA HIS A 110 19.47 19.03 3.97
C HIS A 110 20.59 18.01 4.21
N LYS A 111 20.26 16.77 4.60
CA LYS A 111 21.22 15.67 4.69
C LYS A 111 21.86 15.37 3.34
N LEU A 112 21.06 15.27 2.27
CA LEU A 112 21.55 15.07 0.90
C LEU A 112 22.45 16.23 0.46
N LYS A 113 21.97 17.47 0.61
CA LYS A 113 22.75 18.69 0.33
C LYS A 113 24.10 18.69 1.05
N ASN A 114 24.12 18.40 2.36
CA ASN A 114 25.36 18.34 3.13
C ASN A 114 26.29 17.22 2.64
N SER A 115 25.75 16.04 2.35
CA SER A 115 26.54 14.89 1.90
C SER A 115 27.20 15.16 0.55
N LEU A 116 26.47 15.77 -0.39
CA LEU A 116 27.01 16.21 -1.68
C LEU A 116 28.11 17.27 -1.51
N LEU A 117 27.86 18.32 -0.75
CA LEU A 117 28.82 19.42 -0.53
C LEU A 117 30.07 19.00 0.27
N ASN A 118 30.03 17.86 0.96
CA ASN A 118 31.19 17.32 1.67
C ASN A 118 32.19 16.61 0.75
N VAL A 119 31.74 16.13 -0.40
CA VAL A 119 32.55 15.30 -1.32
C VAL A 119 32.86 16.00 -2.64
N GLU A 120 32.04 16.96 -3.06
CA GLU A 120 32.22 17.70 -4.31
C GLU A 120 31.83 19.18 -4.15
N ASP A 121 32.63 20.07 -4.75
CA ASP A 121 32.31 21.50 -4.85
C ASP A 121 31.24 21.71 -5.93
N LEU A 122 29.98 21.91 -5.51
CA LEU A 122 28.85 22.11 -6.41
C LEU A 122 27.86 23.18 -5.89
N ASN A 123 26.96 23.63 -6.77
CA ASN A 123 25.80 24.42 -6.38
C ASN A 123 24.64 23.45 -6.05
N VAL A 124 24.09 23.48 -4.84
CA VAL A 124 22.85 22.75 -4.50
C VAL A 124 21.69 23.73 -4.41
N ILE A 125 20.60 23.47 -5.14
CA ILE A 125 19.36 24.24 -5.05
C ILE A 125 18.26 23.35 -4.46
N ILE A 126 17.80 23.68 -3.25
CA ILE A 126 16.63 23.05 -2.64
C ILE A 126 15.37 23.77 -3.12
N VAL A 127 14.48 23.03 -3.76
CA VAL A 127 13.18 23.55 -4.22
C VAL A 127 12.08 23.09 -3.27
N GLY A 128 11.41 24.04 -2.64
CA GLY A 128 10.24 23.80 -1.79
C GLY A 128 8.98 24.41 -2.38
N TRP A 129 7.88 23.66 -2.42
CA TRP A 129 6.59 24.11 -2.96
C TRP A 129 5.41 23.77 -2.02
N PRO A 130 5.51 24.12 -0.71
CA PRO A 130 4.57 23.64 0.30
C PRO A 130 3.12 24.09 0.07
N GLY A 131 2.88 25.26 -0.54
CA GLY A 131 1.53 25.74 -0.87
C GLY A 131 0.84 24.84 -1.89
N GLY A 132 1.60 24.31 -2.86
CA GLY A 132 1.11 23.37 -3.85
C GLY A 132 1.16 21.90 -3.41
N ALA A 133 2.02 21.54 -2.46
CA ALA A 133 2.24 20.16 -2.01
C ALA A 133 1.35 19.73 -0.84
N LYS A 134 1.00 20.65 0.06
CA LYS A 134 0.18 20.40 1.26
C LYS A 134 -1.32 20.56 0.99
N THR A 135 -1.75 20.18 -0.21
CA THR A 135 -3.14 20.14 -0.64
C THR A 135 -3.61 18.69 -0.81
N GLU A 136 -4.86 18.49 -1.22
CA GLU A 136 -5.37 17.17 -1.57
C GLU A 136 -4.52 16.54 -2.69
N TYR A 137 -4.33 15.23 -2.64
CA TYR A 137 -3.37 14.53 -3.51
C TYR A 137 -3.62 14.81 -5.01
N THR A 138 -4.88 14.82 -5.45
CA THR A 138 -5.26 15.11 -6.84
C THR A 138 -4.88 16.53 -7.28
N GLN A 139 -4.96 17.51 -6.38
CA GLN A 139 -4.54 18.88 -6.65
C GLN A 139 -3.01 18.97 -6.66
N ALA A 140 -2.32 18.29 -5.74
CA ALA A 140 -0.86 18.24 -5.72
C ALA A 140 -0.30 17.61 -7.01
N VAL A 141 -0.94 16.55 -7.51
CA VAL A 141 -0.65 15.96 -8.83
C VAL A 141 -0.78 16.98 -9.95
N ALA A 142 -1.86 17.77 -9.98
CA ALA A 142 -2.05 18.80 -11.01
C ALA A 142 -0.95 19.88 -10.95
N ASN A 143 -0.56 20.29 -9.74
CA ASN A 143 0.44 21.31 -9.45
C ASN A 143 1.86 20.91 -9.88
N THR A 144 2.20 19.61 -9.92
CA THR A 144 3.54 19.13 -10.33
C THR A 144 3.99 19.67 -11.69
N ARG A 145 3.05 19.86 -12.61
CA ARG A 145 3.31 20.40 -13.96
C ARG A 145 3.87 21.81 -13.90
N VAL A 146 3.23 22.69 -13.12
CA VAL A 146 3.65 24.09 -13.02
C VAL A 146 4.97 24.20 -12.28
N ILE A 147 5.15 23.46 -11.17
CA ILE A 147 6.42 23.46 -10.43
C ILE A 147 7.58 22.96 -11.31
N GLY A 148 7.36 21.91 -12.11
CA GLY A 148 8.37 21.42 -13.06
C GLY A 148 8.76 22.48 -14.09
N ILE A 149 7.78 23.19 -14.67
CA ILE A 149 8.05 24.28 -15.61
C ILE A 149 8.79 25.44 -14.91
N MET A 150 8.44 25.79 -13.67
CA MET A 150 9.17 26.83 -12.91
C MET A 150 10.64 26.46 -12.68
N ILE A 151 10.94 25.19 -12.38
CA ILE A 151 12.32 24.69 -12.29
C ILE A 151 13.00 24.79 -13.67
N GLY A 152 12.31 24.40 -14.75
CA GLY A 152 12.81 24.51 -16.11
C GLY A 152 13.21 25.95 -16.47
N ILE A 153 12.34 26.93 -16.19
CA ILE A 153 12.58 28.35 -16.43
C ILE A 153 13.77 28.86 -15.60
N LEU A 154 13.88 28.47 -14.32
CA LEU A 154 15.04 28.82 -13.49
C LEU A 154 16.34 28.33 -14.14
N ILE A 155 16.36 27.09 -14.63
CA ILE A 155 17.53 26.50 -15.29
C ILE A 155 17.85 27.25 -16.59
N GLU A 156 16.86 27.59 -17.43
CA GLU A 156 17.09 28.41 -18.62
C GLU A 156 17.66 29.78 -18.27
N ASN A 157 17.14 30.42 -17.22
CA ASN A 157 17.60 31.71 -16.75
C ASN A 157 19.05 31.66 -16.27
N LEU A 158 19.43 30.66 -15.47
CA LEU A 158 20.82 30.44 -15.05
C LEU A 158 21.74 30.13 -16.24
N ALA A 159 21.30 29.23 -17.13
CA ALA A 159 22.02 28.83 -18.34
C ALA A 159 22.31 30.02 -19.25
N ASN A 160 21.31 30.86 -19.51
CA ASN A 160 21.44 32.02 -20.37
C ASN A 160 22.24 33.14 -19.72
N LYS A 161 22.03 33.40 -18.42
CA LYS A 161 22.71 34.48 -17.69
C LYS A 161 24.20 34.24 -17.55
N PHE A 162 24.60 32.99 -17.30
CA PHE A 162 25.99 32.62 -17.05
C PHE A 162 26.66 31.84 -18.19
N ASN A 163 25.94 31.59 -19.29
CA ASN A 163 26.42 30.80 -20.44
C ASN A 163 26.92 29.41 -20.02
N ILE A 164 26.13 28.71 -19.20
CA ILE A 164 26.41 27.34 -18.73
C ILE A 164 25.59 26.30 -19.50
N SER A 165 26.13 25.09 -19.65
CA SER A 165 25.46 24.00 -20.37
C SER A 165 24.34 23.39 -19.54
N PHE A 166 23.25 22.93 -20.18
CA PHE A 166 22.23 22.12 -19.51
C PHE A 166 22.79 20.77 -19.00
N ASP A 167 23.94 20.34 -19.52
CA ASP A 167 24.62 19.12 -19.11
C ASP A 167 25.18 19.17 -17.69
N SER A 168 25.47 20.38 -17.17
CA SER A 168 26.00 20.56 -15.82
C SER A 168 24.90 20.51 -14.74
N PHE A 169 23.68 20.12 -15.10
CA PHE A 169 22.54 20.05 -14.20
C PHE A 169 22.13 18.60 -13.89
N HIS A 170 21.97 18.32 -12.60
CA HIS A 170 21.40 17.08 -12.08
C HIS A 170 20.15 17.39 -11.27
N LEU A 171 19.00 16.84 -11.69
CA LEU A 171 17.74 17.05 -10.98
C LEU A 171 17.35 15.78 -10.20
N ILE A 172 17.06 15.93 -8.92
CA ILE A 172 16.71 14.84 -8.02
C ILE A 172 15.32 15.11 -7.44
N GLY A 173 14.40 14.16 -7.62
CA GLY A 173 13.03 14.33 -7.18
C GLY A 173 12.51 13.10 -6.44
N HIS A 174 12.00 13.30 -5.22
CA HIS A 174 11.36 12.24 -4.44
C HIS A 174 9.85 12.25 -4.59
N SER A 175 9.21 11.08 -4.72
CA SER A 175 7.74 10.96 -4.76
C SER A 175 7.12 11.76 -5.93
N LEU A 176 6.15 12.66 -5.68
CA LEU A 176 5.65 13.63 -6.67
C LEU A 176 6.78 14.50 -7.24
N GLY A 177 7.84 14.74 -6.46
CA GLY A 177 9.05 15.45 -6.89
C GLY A 177 9.75 14.77 -8.07
N GLY A 178 9.69 13.43 -8.18
CA GLY A 178 10.21 12.69 -9.32
C GLY A 178 9.54 13.08 -10.63
N HIS A 179 8.23 13.36 -10.59
CA HIS A 179 7.49 13.86 -11.75
C HIS A 179 7.70 15.35 -11.98
N VAL A 180 7.88 16.15 -10.92
CA VAL A 180 8.26 17.56 -11.02
C VAL A 180 9.57 17.72 -11.81
N VAL A 181 10.62 16.97 -11.48
CA VAL A 181 11.88 17.03 -12.23
C VAL A 181 11.74 16.47 -13.65
N GLY A 182 10.87 15.48 -13.86
CA GLY A 182 10.52 15.01 -15.21
C GLY A 182 9.82 16.08 -16.06
N TYR A 183 8.93 16.90 -15.48
CA TYR A 183 8.32 18.04 -16.18
C TYR A 183 9.33 19.14 -16.47
N ALA A 184 10.30 19.39 -15.58
CA ALA A 184 11.40 20.31 -15.85
C ALA A 184 12.27 19.83 -17.02
N GLY A 185 12.60 18.54 -17.05
CA GLY A 185 13.31 17.92 -18.17
C GLY A 185 12.59 18.05 -19.50
N LYS A 186 11.26 17.83 -19.52
CA LYS A 186 10.42 18.03 -20.71
C LYS A 186 10.38 19.47 -21.20
N HIS A 187 10.26 20.43 -20.27
CA HIS A 187 10.32 21.86 -20.60
C HIS A 187 11.63 22.22 -21.31
N LEU A 188 12.71 21.52 -20.95
CA LEU A 188 14.06 21.70 -21.51
C LEU A 188 14.38 20.75 -22.65
N ASP A 189 13.40 20.08 -23.26
CA ASP A 189 13.56 19.14 -24.37
C ASP A 189 14.56 18.00 -24.09
N GLY A 190 14.64 17.54 -22.83
CA GLY A 190 15.54 16.46 -22.43
C GLY A 190 17.03 16.84 -22.43
N ARG A 191 17.36 18.13 -22.52
CA ARG A 191 18.75 18.63 -22.58
C ARG A 191 19.52 18.53 -21.25
N ILE A 192 18.83 18.27 -20.14
CA ILE A 192 19.41 18.11 -18.81
C ILE A 192 20.42 16.95 -18.80
N GLY A 193 21.53 17.11 -18.08
CA GLY A 193 22.55 16.07 -17.90
C GLY A 193 21.99 14.79 -17.26
N ARG A 194 21.45 14.90 -16.05
CA ARG A 194 20.92 13.75 -15.30
C ARG A 194 19.61 14.07 -14.56
N ILE A 195 18.70 13.11 -14.52
CA ILE A 195 17.56 13.09 -13.59
C ILE A 195 17.61 11.82 -12.75
N SER A 196 17.48 11.96 -11.42
CA SER A 196 17.30 10.82 -10.51
C SER A 196 15.90 10.86 -9.87
N GLY A 197 15.11 9.83 -10.13
CA GLY A 197 13.78 9.64 -9.55
C GLY A 197 13.85 8.77 -8.30
N LEU A 198 13.55 9.35 -7.13
CA LEU A 198 13.56 8.63 -5.85
C LEU A 198 12.12 8.21 -5.52
N ASP A 199 11.82 6.95 -5.77
CA ASP A 199 10.51 6.31 -5.68
C ASP A 199 9.37 7.17 -6.26
N PRO A 200 9.36 7.43 -7.58
CA PRO A 200 8.37 8.29 -8.21
C PRO A 200 6.94 7.82 -7.93
N ALA A 201 6.03 8.76 -7.64
CA ALA A 201 4.70 8.43 -7.16
C ALA A 201 3.86 7.60 -8.15
N GLY A 202 3.25 6.51 -7.67
CA GLY A 202 2.39 5.63 -8.45
C GLY A 202 1.00 6.19 -8.75
N PRO A 203 0.21 6.61 -7.74
CA PRO A 203 -1.17 7.05 -7.97
C PRO A 203 -1.25 8.23 -8.94
N PHE A 204 -2.13 8.14 -9.94
CA PHE A 204 -2.32 9.11 -11.04
C PHE A 204 -1.24 9.14 -12.13
N TYR A 205 -0.20 8.30 -12.04
CA TYR A 205 0.87 8.19 -13.04
C TYR A 205 1.07 6.77 -13.58
N LYS A 206 0.99 5.76 -12.70
CA LYS A 206 1.16 4.35 -13.06
C LYS A 206 0.09 3.88 -14.04
N GLY A 207 0.46 3.01 -14.98
CA GLY A 207 -0.42 2.53 -16.05
C GLY A 207 -0.78 3.56 -17.14
N LEU A 208 -0.34 4.82 -17.05
CA LEU A 208 -0.56 5.80 -18.11
C LEU A 208 0.30 5.49 -19.35
N ASN A 209 -0.35 5.47 -20.51
CA ASN A 209 0.33 5.41 -21.80
C ASN A 209 0.97 6.75 -22.20
N TYR A 210 0.54 7.86 -21.59
CA TYR A 210 1.10 9.20 -21.83
C TYR A 210 2.42 9.36 -21.06
N THR A 211 3.54 9.18 -21.74
CA THR A 211 4.88 9.37 -21.16
C THR A 211 5.13 10.84 -20.81
N GLU A 212 4.46 11.76 -21.50
CA GLU A 212 4.48 13.21 -21.24
C GLU A 212 3.88 13.58 -19.87
N ALA A 213 3.08 12.70 -19.28
CA ALA A 213 2.37 12.95 -18.03
C ALA A 213 3.18 12.60 -16.76
N ARG A 214 4.34 11.94 -16.91
CA ARG A 214 5.12 11.37 -15.80
C ARG A 214 6.62 11.41 -16.09
N LEU A 215 7.44 11.02 -15.12
CA LEU A 215 8.89 10.86 -15.34
C LEU A 215 9.12 9.80 -16.43
N TRP A 216 10.03 10.08 -17.35
CA TRP A 216 10.39 9.20 -18.44
C TRP A 216 11.86 9.34 -18.85
N HIS A 217 12.40 8.29 -19.46
CA HIS A 217 13.84 8.23 -19.80
C HIS A 217 14.27 9.31 -20.80
N THR A 218 13.34 9.92 -21.56
CA THR A 218 13.64 11.02 -22.49
C THR A 218 13.76 12.38 -21.83
N ASP A 219 13.47 12.49 -20.53
CA ASP A 219 13.43 13.77 -19.82
C ASP A 219 14.84 14.35 -19.53
N ALA A 220 15.88 13.55 -19.71
CA ALA A 220 17.28 13.96 -19.60
C ALA A 220 18.19 13.04 -20.43
N LYS A 221 19.44 13.45 -20.61
CA LYS A 221 20.48 12.62 -21.24
C LYS A 221 20.72 11.32 -20.48
N PHE A 222 20.54 11.32 -19.16
CA PHE A 222 20.53 10.12 -18.34
C PHE A 222 19.44 10.21 -17.27
N VAL A 223 18.75 9.10 -17.02
CA VAL A 223 17.66 9.02 -16.05
C VAL A 223 17.83 7.72 -15.28
N ASP A 224 17.98 7.81 -13.97
CA ASP A 224 18.03 6.65 -13.09
C ASP A 224 16.96 6.74 -12.01
N VAL A 225 16.38 5.59 -11.66
CA VAL A 225 15.20 5.54 -10.79
C VAL A 225 15.39 4.48 -9.72
N ILE A 226 15.11 4.83 -8.47
CA ILE A 226 15.16 3.91 -7.34
C ILE A 226 13.72 3.66 -6.88
N HIS A 227 13.27 2.41 -6.95
CA HIS A 227 11.93 2.01 -6.53
C HIS A 227 12.00 1.32 -5.17
N THR A 228 11.25 1.79 -4.18
CA THR A 228 11.29 1.24 -2.82
C THR A 228 9.91 0.92 -2.24
N ASP A 229 8.83 1.57 -2.71
CA ASP A 229 7.45 1.35 -2.23
C ASP A 229 6.45 1.07 -3.36
N ALA A 230 6.83 0.22 -4.31
CA ALA A 230 5.99 -0.11 -5.47
C ALA A 230 4.91 -1.17 -5.17
N GLN A 231 4.40 -1.22 -3.93
CA GLN A 231 3.29 -2.12 -3.56
C GLN A 231 1.97 -1.69 -4.23
N PRO A 232 0.99 -2.60 -4.37
CA PRO A 232 -0.36 -2.19 -4.78
C PRO A 232 -0.94 -1.15 -3.82
N LEU A 233 -1.76 -0.21 -4.32
CA LEU A 233 -2.33 0.87 -3.50
C LEU A 233 -3.19 0.35 -2.32
N ILE A 234 -3.78 -0.84 -2.47
CA ILE A 234 -4.49 -1.55 -1.39
C ILE A 234 -3.59 -1.93 -0.20
N LYS A 235 -2.27 -1.98 -0.40
CA LYS A 235 -1.24 -2.11 0.62
C LYS A 235 -0.53 -0.77 0.90
N PHE A 236 -1.13 0.34 0.48
CA PHE A 236 -0.60 1.71 0.62
C PHE A 236 0.75 1.96 -0.07
N GLY A 237 1.10 1.19 -1.11
CA GLY A 237 2.28 1.51 -1.91
C GLY A 237 2.14 2.84 -2.65
N MET A 238 3.09 3.74 -2.40
CA MET A 238 3.13 5.11 -2.92
C MET A 238 3.95 5.24 -4.19
N GLY A 239 4.89 4.33 -4.45
CA GLY A 239 5.77 4.33 -5.63
C GLY A 239 5.16 3.64 -6.86
N MET A 240 5.74 3.88 -8.04
CA MET A 240 5.46 3.11 -9.25
C MET A 240 6.36 1.88 -9.38
N TYR A 241 5.86 0.80 -9.99
CA TYR A 241 6.67 -0.40 -10.28
C TYR A 241 7.19 -0.41 -11.71
N GLU A 242 6.52 0.32 -12.60
CA GLU A 242 6.89 0.46 -14.00
C GLU A 242 8.25 1.13 -14.13
N THR A 243 9.07 0.60 -15.03
CA THR A 243 10.35 1.22 -15.39
C THR A 243 10.08 2.55 -16.07
N CYS A 244 10.80 3.59 -15.68
CA CYS A 244 10.71 4.91 -16.29
C CYS A 244 12.05 5.60 -16.51
N GLY A 245 13.17 4.96 -16.15
CA GLY A 245 14.52 5.45 -16.40
C GLY A 245 15.22 4.77 -17.58
N HIS A 246 16.47 5.17 -17.79
CA HIS A 246 17.47 4.38 -18.49
C HIS A 246 17.95 3.21 -17.63
N VAL A 247 17.97 3.40 -16.32
CA VAL A 247 18.30 2.38 -15.31
C VAL A 247 17.29 2.48 -14.17
N ASP A 248 16.61 1.37 -13.88
CA ASP A 248 15.65 1.27 -12.79
C ASP A 248 16.15 0.23 -11.77
N ILE A 249 16.44 0.69 -10.56
CA ILE A 249 17.00 -0.09 -9.44
C ILE A 249 15.87 -0.39 -8.44
N TYR A 250 15.75 -1.65 -8.04
CA TYR A 250 14.71 -2.15 -7.14
C TYR A 250 15.36 -2.82 -5.92
N PRO A 251 15.88 -2.05 -4.94
CA PRO A 251 16.40 -2.61 -3.70
C PRO A 251 15.32 -3.44 -3.00
N ASN A 252 15.69 -4.66 -2.59
CA ASN A 252 14.79 -5.61 -1.94
C ASN A 252 13.52 -5.90 -2.76
N GLY A 253 13.64 -5.91 -4.09
CA GLY A 253 12.52 -6.11 -5.01
C GLY A 253 11.65 -4.86 -5.24
N GLY A 254 12.02 -3.74 -4.62
CA GLY A 254 11.45 -2.41 -4.79
C GLY A 254 10.03 -2.22 -4.26
N ARG A 255 9.65 -3.03 -3.26
CA ARG A 255 8.30 -3.02 -2.68
C ARG A 255 8.29 -2.86 -1.17
N THR A 256 9.05 -3.70 -0.47
CA THR A 256 9.10 -3.73 0.99
C THR A 256 10.56 -3.73 1.38
N GLN A 257 10.94 -2.75 2.19
CA GLN A 257 12.32 -2.50 2.56
C GLN A 257 12.57 -3.06 3.97
N PRO A 258 13.69 -3.75 4.19
CA PRO A 258 14.09 -4.19 5.52
C PRO A 258 14.09 -3.02 6.51
N GLY A 259 13.70 -3.29 7.76
CA GLY A 259 13.58 -2.29 8.83
C GLY A 259 12.41 -1.31 8.69
N CYS A 260 11.77 -1.22 7.52
CA CYS A 260 10.45 -0.60 7.38
C CYS A 260 9.36 -1.59 7.78
N GLY A 261 9.45 -2.06 9.03
CA GLY A 261 8.52 -2.95 9.74
C GLY A 261 7.88 -4.04 8.89
N ASP A 262 8.44 -5.25 8.87
CA ASP A 262 7.62 -6.44 8.62
C ASP A 262 6.87 -6.79 9.89
N GLN A 263 5.67 -6.25 10.03
CA GLN A 263 4.71 -6.91 10.89
C GLN A 263 3.93 -7.94 10.07
N GLU A 264 4.54 -9.11 9.81
CA GLU A 264 3.77 -10.38 9.71
C GLU A 264 2.99 -10.68 11.03
N ASN A 265 3.06 -9.78 12.02
CA ASN A 265 2.26 -9.73 13.25
C ASN A 265 1.39 -8.47 13.42
N ASP A 266 1.14 -7.68 12.38
CA ASP A 266 0.09 -6.68 12.42
C ASP A 266 -1.08 -7.26 11.65
N GLU A 267 -2.08 -7.68 12.43
CA GLU A 267 -3.45 -7.38 12.09
C GLU A 267 -3.46 -6.08 11.26
N ILE A 268 -4.13 -6.03 10.11
CA ILE A 268 -4.60 -4.74 9.58
C ILE A 268 -5.14 -4.01 10.81
N PRO A 269 -4.56 -2.88 11.27
CA PRO A 269 -5.01 -2.28 12.49
C PRO A 269 -6.39 -1.72 12.17
N ILE A 270 -7.44 -2.50 12.46
CA ILE A 270 -8.83 -2.04 12.34
C ILE A 270 -9.09 -0.99 13.44
N ILE A 271 -8.17 -0.87 14.42
CA ILE A 271 -8.26 0.04 15.57
C ILE A 271 -6.92 0.75 15.87
N GLY A 272 -5.78 0.32 15.29
CA GLY A 272 -4.54 1.13 15.31
C GLY A 272 -4.67 2.27 14.32
N GLU A 273 -4.30 3.47 14.75
CA GLU A 273 -4.67 4.71 14.11
C GLU A 273 -4.27 4.72 12.63
N ILE A 274 -5.04 5.42 11.78
CA ILE A 274 -4.69 5.74 10.38
C ILE A 274 -3.20 6.15 10.23
N VAL A 275 -2.63 6.72 11.30
CA VAL A 275 -1.22 7.06 11.52
C VAL A 275 -0.24 5.90 11.24
N ASP A 276 -0.49 4.67 11.70
CA ASP A 276 0.48 3.54 11.58
C ASP A 276 0.65 3.09 10.11
N LEU A 277 -0.43 3.13 9.32
CA LEU A 277 -0.42 2.82 7.88
C LEU A 277 0.25 3.95 7.07
N TYR A 278 0.05 5.22 7.46
CA TYR A 278 0.79 6.34 6.89
C TYR A 278 2.29 6.25 7.23
N GLN A 279 2.65 5.82 8.45
CA GLN A 279 4.03 5.67 8.89
C GLN A 279 4.75 4.52 8.17
N TYR A 280 4.09 3.37 7.97
CA TYR A 280 4.62 2.24 7.19
C TYR A 280 4.91 2.60 5.73
N SER A 281 3.94 3.23 5.06
CA SER A 281 4.10 3.73 3.70
C SER A 281 5.18 4.80 3.62
N SER A 282 5.23 5.73 4.59
CA SER A 282 6.27 6.76 4.65
C SER A 282 7.68 6.19 4.81
N CYS A 283 7.88 5.07 5.53
CA CYS A 283 9.19 4.45 5.68
C CYS A 283 9.68 3.83 4.36
N ASN A 284 8.90 2.92 3.76
CA ASN A 284 9.28 2.27 2.50
C ASN A 284 9.51 3.31 1.39
N HIS A 285 8.66 4.35 1.36
CA HIS A 285 8.77 5.43 0.39
C HIS A 285 10.03 6.30 0.63
N GLY A 286 10.38 6.55 1.89
CA GLY A 286 11.57 7.33 2.28
C GLY A 286 12.90 6.62 2.06
N ARG A 287 12.93 5.28 2.06
CA ARG A 287 14.14 4.48 1.81
C ARG A 287 14.87 4.83 0.52
N SER A 288 14.15 5.24 -0.52
CA SER A 288 14.76 5.68 -1.78
C SER A 288 15.75 6.84 -1.60
N HIS A 289 15.42 7.85 -0.80
CA HIS A 289 16.33 8.95 -0.53
C HIS A 289 17.39 8.60 0.51
N GLU A 290 17.11 7.69 1.45
CA GLU A 290 18.11 7.21 2.43
C GLU A 290 19.23 6.41 1.74
N TYR A 291 18.87 5.45 0.89
CA TYR A 291 19.83 4.70 0.07
C TYR A 291 20.61 5.62 -0.86
N PHE A 292 19.95 6.59 -1.50
CA PHE A 292 20.64 7.55 -2.35
C PHE A 292 21.65 8.41 -1.57
N ILE A 293 21.32 8.85 -0.36
CA ILE A 293 22.25 9.62 0.50
C ILE A 293 23.44 8.76 0.93
N GLU A 294 23.20 7.55 1.44
CA GLU A 294 24.28 6.67 1.90
C GLU A 294 25.21 6.25 0.74
N SER A 295 24.67 6.13 -0.48
CA SER A 295 25.46 5.74 -1.66
C SER A 295 26.51 6.77 -2.09
N ILE A 296 26.45 8.01 -1.57
CA ILE A 296 27.48 9.04 -1.79
C ILE A 296 28.81 8.65 -1.11
N THR A 297 28.74 8.06 0.07
CA THR A 297 29.92 7.63 0.84
C THR A 297 29.56 6.37 1.62
N PRO A 298 29.43 5.22 0.93
CA PRO A 298 29.00 3.99 1.55
C PRO A 298 30.10 3.50 2.53
N PRO A 299 29.79 3.32 3.82
CA PRO A 299 30.81 3.08 4.83
C PRO A 299 31.33 1.64 4.87
N ILE A 300 30.57 0.67 4.34
CA ILE A 300 30.90 -0.77 4.41
C ILE A 300 31.18 -1.35 3.03
N SER A 301 30.20 -1.31 2.11
CA SER A 301 30.31 -1.97 0.80
C SER A 301 29.73 -1.13 -0.33
N ARG A 302 30.17 -1.38 -1.57
CA ARG A 302 29.61 -0.70 -2.74
C ARG A 302 28.14 -1.09 -2.97
N PRO A 303 27.25 -0.12 -3.28
CA PRO A 303 25.85 -0.37 -3.58
C PRO A 303 25.64 -0.92 -4.99
N VAL A 304 26.04 -2.17 -5.20
CA VAL A 304 25.96 -2.86 -6.50
C VAL A 304 24.59 -3.48 -6.71
N ALA A 305 23.96 -3.20 -7.85
CA ALA A 305 22.72 -3.82 -8.28
C ALA A 305 22.89 -4.62 -9.58
N TYR A 306 22.22 -5.77 -9.66
CA TYR A 306 22.38 -6.78 -10.70
C TYR A 306 21.20 -6.81 -11.67
N LEU A 307 21.50 -6.82 -12.96
CA LEU A 307 20.50 -7.03 -14.01
C LEU A 307 19.87 -8.42 -13.86
N CYS A 308 18.55 -8.46 -13.68
CA CYS A 308 17.82 -9.72 -13.58
C CYS A 308 16.39 -9.58 -14.15
N ASP A 309 15.79 -10.69 -14.56
CA ASP A 309 14.44 -10.69 -15.13
C ASP A 309 13.36 -10.48 -14.06
N SER A 310 13.58 -10.98 -12.85
CA SER A 310 12.70 -10.81 -11.70
C SER A 310 13.47 -10.85 -10.38
N TYR A 311 12.88 -10.28 -9.34
CA TYR A 311 13.44 -10.36 -7.99
C TYR A 311 13.52 -11.82 -7.49
N ASP A 312 12.51 -12.65 -7.79
CA ASP A 312 12.56 -14.08 -7.45
C ASP A 312 13.75 -14.78 -8.13
N SER A 313 14.07 -14.44 -9.38
CA SER A 313 15.23 -15.01 -10.07
C SER A 313 16.54 -14.56 -9.42
N PHE A 314 16.59 -13.30 -8.98
CA PHE A 314 17.72 -12.75 -8.25
C PHE A 314 17.91 -13.44 -6.89
N GLN A 315 16.85 -13.59 -6.09
CA GLN A 315 16.87 -14.29 -4.80
C GLN A 315 17.30 -15.76 -4.91
N ASN A 316 16.99 -16.41 -6.04
CA ASN A 316 17.40 -17.77 -6.33
C ASN A 316 18.78 -17.86 -7.03
N GLY A 317 19.62 -16.83 -6.93
CA GLY A 317 21.02 -16.87 -7.39
C GLY A 317 21.21 -16.91 -8.92
N LYS A 318 20.15 -16.68 -9.73
CA LYS A 318 20.23 -16.83 -11.20
C LYS A 318 20.96 -15.69 -11.92
N CYS A 319 21.38 -14.66 -11.18
CA CYS A 319 21.87 -13.39 -11.72
C CYS A 319 23.20 -12.95 -11.07
N THR A 320 24.13 -13.89 -10.88
CA THR A 320 25.47 -13.69 -10.30
C THR A 320 26.52 -13.37 -11.38
N TRP A 321 26.33 -12.24 -12.06
CA TRP A 321 27.20 -11.84 -13.17
C TRP A 321 28.55 -11.31 -12.70
N ASN A 322 29.55 -11.38 -13.59
CA ASN A 322 30.75 -10.58 -13.44
C ASN A 322 30.41 -9.11 -13.73
N CYS A 323 30.54 -8.23 -12.74
CA CYS A 323 30.18 -6.82 -12.88
C CYS A 323 31.13 -6.00 -13.77
N GLN A 324 32.24 -6.60 -14.22
CA GLN A 324 33.08 -6.03 -15.28
C GLN A 324 32.44 -6.15 -16.67
N GLU A 325 31.45 -7.04 -16.83
CA GLU A 325 30.72 -7.15 -18.09
C GLU A 325 29.75 -5.96 -18.25
N PRO A 326 29.65 -5.39 -19.47
CA PRO A 326 28.80 -4.24 -19.71
C PRO A 326 27.33 -4.57 -19.45
N ASN A 327 26.60 -3.63 -18.84
CA ASN A 327 25.17 -3.69 -18.52
C ASN A 327 24.78 -4.71 -17.44
N LYS A 328 25.68 -5.56 -16.95
CA LYS A 328 25.32 -6.63 -16.01
C LYS A 328 25.08 -6.12 -14.60
N CYS A 329 25.83 -5.10 -14.19
CA CYS A 329 25.69 -4.46 -12.90
C CYS A 329 25.68 -2.95 -13.06
N VAL A 330 25.10 -2.27 -12.08
CA VAL A 330 25.22 -0.83 -11.89
C VAL A 330 25.60 -0.56 -10.43
N VAL A 331 26.46 0.42 -10.21
CA VAL A 331 26.75 0.93 -8.87
C VAL A 331 25.90 2.16 -8.68
N MET A 332 25.08 2.20 -7.63
CA MET A 332 24.33 3.41 -7.28
C MET A 332 25.33 4.49 -6.89
N ASP A 333 25.45 5.52 -7.74
CA ASP A 333 26.42 6.60 -7.55
C ASP A 333 25.74 7.94 -7.90
N PRO A 334 25.45 8.78 -6.89
CA PRO A 334 24.87 10.10 -7.09
C PRO A 334 25.77 11.11 -7.80
N LEU A 335 27.10 10.92 -7.77
CA LEU A 335 28.08 11.86 -8.33
C LEU A 335 28.44 11.54 -9.79
N ALA A 336 28.17 10.32 -10.25
CA ALA A 336 28.42 9.95 -11.64
C ALA A 336 27.54 10.73 -12.63
N ASP A 337 28.07 11.21 -13.74
CA ASP A 337 27.24 11.80 -14.81
C ASP A 337 26.29 10.76 -15.44
N SER A 338 26.74 9.51 -15.54
CA SER A 338 25.94 8.36 -15.98
C SER A 338 26.61 7.04 -15.61
N TYR A 339 25.85 5.95 -15.64
CA TYR A 339 26.42 4.61 -15.48
C TYR A 339 27.03 4.10 -16.81
N HIS A 340 28.05 3.25 -16.72
CA HIS A 340 28.69 2.59 -17.86
C HIS A 340 27.79 1.51 -18.49
N VAL A 341 26.67 1.93 -19.07
CA VAL A 341 25.64 1.06 -19.66
C VAL A 341 25.22 1.55 -21.04
N ASN A 342 24.79 0.62 -21.87
CA ASN A 342 24.08 0.89 -23.10
C ASN A 342 22.62 1.23 -22.77
N LYS A 343 22.31 2.53 -22.79
CA LYS A 343 21.02 3.11 -22.43
C LYS A 343 19.82 2.50 -23.18
N THR A 344 19.96 2.18 -24.47
CA THR A 344 18.87 1.55 -25.23
C THR A 344 18.67 0.09 -24.89
N PHE A 345 19.72 -0.61 -24.44
CA PHE A 345 19.61 -1.98 -23.96
C PHE A 345 18.98 -2.06 -22.56
N THR A 346 19.32 -1.13 -21.67
CA THR A 346 18.87 -1.14 -20.28
C THR A 346 17.46 -0.57 -20.08
N GLN A 347 16.92 0.17 -21.05
CA GLN A 347 15.53 0.62 -21.04
C GLN A 347 14.56 -0.57 -20.86
N GLY A 348 13.68 -0.46 -19.86
CA GLY A 348 12.71 -1.51 -19.54
C GLY A 348 13.30 -2.72 -18.79
N LYS A 349 14.59 -2.69 -18.46
CA LYS A 349 15.26 -3.69 -17.63
C LYS A 349 15.25 -3.28 -16.16
N ARG A 350 15.48 -4.25 -15.28
CA ARG A 350 15.46 -4.05 -13.83
C ARG A 350 16.75 -4.53 -13.21
N TYR A 351 17.29 -3.72 -12.30
CA TYR A 351 18.43 -4.05 -11.49
C TYR A 351 17.97 -4.29 -10.05
N PHE A 352 18.44 -5.38 -9.44
CA PHE A 352 18.06 -5.77 -8.09
C PHE A 352 19.28 -5.83 -7.18
N MET A 353 19.06 -5.51 -5.92
CA MET A 353 20.04 -5.65 -4.84
C MET A 353 19.30 -5.94 -3.54
N ILE A 354 20.02 -6.38 -2.51
CA ILE A 354 19.51 -6.45 -1.15
C ILE A 354 20.21 -5.40 -0.29
N THR A 355 19.54 -4.95 0.78
CA THR A 355 20.10 -4.01 1.76
C THR A 355 19.74 -4.44 3.17
N ALA A 356 20.43 -3.91 4.17
CA ALA A 356 20.09 -4.11 5.57
C ALA A 356 18.85 -3.31 5.99
N GLY A 357 18.33 -3.63 7.19
CA GLY A 357 17.17 -2.94 7.77
C GLY A 357 17.49 -1.66 8.52
N GLU A 358 18.75 -1.41 8.86
CA GLU A 358 19.18 -0.20 9.58
C GLU A 358 20.47 0.31 8.96
N GLU A 359 20.76 1.59 9.19
CA GLU A 359 22.00 2.21 8.70
C GLU A 359 23.21 1.60 9.46
N PRO A 360 24.30 1.24 8.77
CA PRO A 360 24.50 1.32 7.32
C PRO A 360 23.70 0.27 6.52
N TYR A 361 22.98 0.73 5.50
CA TYR A 361 22.12 -0.11 4.65
C TYR A 361 22.93 -0.97 3.68
N PHE A 362 24.05 -0.46 3.15
CA PHE A 362 24.87 -1.16 2.16
C PHE A 362 25.93 -2.04 2.82
N ARG A 363 25.48 -3.21 3.25
CA ARG A 363 26.30 -4.33 3.73
C ARG A 363 26.74 -5.26 2.60
N TYR A 364 27.69 -6.14 2.88
CA TYR A 364 28.13 -7.11 1.88
C TYR A 364 27.01 -8.08 1.51
N GLN A 365 26.64 -8.09 0.23
CA GLN A 365 25.67 -9.01 -0.36
C GLN A 365 26.33 -10.35 -0.66
N TYR A 366 25.70 -11.43 -0.22
CA TYR A 366 26.17 -12.80 -0.42
C TYR A 366 25.05 -13.71 -0.95
N LEU A 367 25.44 -14.70 -1.75
CA LEU A 367 24.64 -15.84 -2.14
C LEU A 367 25.18 -17.08 -1.42
N ILE A 368 24.36 -17.71 -0.57
CA ILE A 368 24.60 -19.05 -0.05
C ILE A 368 23.89 -20.05 -0.94
N ASP A 369 24.62 -21.06 -1.41
CA ASP A 369 24.06 -22.25 -2.00
C ASP A 369 24.30 -23.43 -1.07
N LEU A 370 23.22 -24.03 -0.56
CA LEU A 370 23.27 -25.25 0.24
C LEU A 370 23.08 -26.46 -0.68
N ILE A 371 24.09 -27.33 -0.80
CA ILE A 371 24.09 -28.49 -1.71
C ILE A 371 23.85 -29.77 -0.90
N MET A 372 22.76 -30.48 -1.20
CA MET A 372 22.44 -31.76 -0.56
C MET A 372 23.19 -32.92 -1.24
N ALA A 373 23.74 -33.84 -0.45
CA ALA A 373 24.42 -35.05 -0.91
C ALA A 373 23.40 -36.16 -1.24
N ASN A 374 23.83 -37.13 -2.05
CA ASN A 374 23.03 -38.30 -2.41
C ASN A 374 23.00 -39.31 -1.25
N HIS A 375 21.82 -39.81 -0.87
CA HIS A 375 21.71 -41.01 -0.05
C HIS A 375 22.09 -42.26 -0.88
N SER A 376 23.34 -42.70 -0.81
CA SER A 376 23.73 -44.00 -1.34
C SER A 376 23.20 -45.14 -0.45
N ASP A 377 22.11 -45.78 -0.88
CA ASP A 377 21.68 -47.20 -0.75
C ASP A 377 21.94 -48.05 0.52
N ASP A 378 22.47 -47.55 1.64
CA ASP A 378 22.91 -48.39 2.76
C ASP A 378 22.02 -48.40 4.02
N TYR A 379 20.76 -47.97 3.90
CA TYR A 379 19.76 -48.15 4.97
C TYR A 379 18.45 -48.73 4.42
N ILE A 380 18.13 -49.96 4.84
CA ILE A 380 16.89 -50.67 4.51
C ILE A 380 15.71 -49.99 5.20
N GLY A 381 15.04 -49.10 4.49
CA GLY A 381 13.76 -48.52 4.89
C GLY A 381 13.47 -47.26 4.09
N GLY A 382 12.60 -47.36 3.07
CA GLY A 382 12.29 -46.30 2.10
C GLY A 382 12.28 -44.89 2.71
N ILE A 383 13.19 -44.05 2.22
CA ILE A 383 13.56 -42.77 2.82
C ILE A 383 12.51 -41.70 2.48
N VAL A 384 12.02 -41.00 3.51
CA VAL A 384 11.28 -39.75 3.39
C VAL A 384 12.31 -38.62 3.54
N PRO A 385 12.38 -37.64 2.61
CA PRO A 385 13.34 -36.53 2.73
C PRO A 385 13.16 -35.78 4.06
N PRO A 386 14.25 -35.27 4.69
CA PRO A 386 14.15 -34.58 5.95
C PRO A 386 13.32 -33.29 5.81
N LEU A 387 12.23 -33.20 6.57
CA LEU A 387 11.51 -31.95 6.78
C LEU A 387 12.21 -31.17 7.90
N LEU A 388 12.99 -30.17 7.54
CA LEU A 388 13.67 -29.29 8.49
C LEU A 388 12.76 -28.11 8.80
N THR A 389 12.59 -27.78 10.09
CA THR A 389 11.72 -26.69 10.52
C THR A 389 12.38 -25.33 10.48
N GLU A 390 13.65 -25.28 10.84
CA GLU A 390 14.46 -24.06 10.98
C GLU A 390 15.89 -24.45 10.62
N VAL A 391 16.51 -23.70 9.71
CA VAL A 391 17.94 -23.82 9.36
C VAL A 391 18.54 -22.45 9.61
N GLU A 392 19.50 -22.39 10.51
CA GLU A 392 20.20 -21.18 10.93
C GLU A 392 21.68 -21.38 10.58
N LEU A 393 22.27 -20.37 9.93
CA LEU A 393 23.68 -20.28 9.61
C LEU A 393 24.32 -19.21 10.47
N ARG A 394 25.49 -19.47 11.00
CA ARG A 394 26.26 -18.49 11.77
C ARG A 394 27.60 -18.30 11.11
N PHE A 395 27.92 -17.07 10.73
CA PHE A 395 29.17 -16.71 10.09
C PHE A 395 30.12 -16.15 11.14
N ILE A 396 31.32 -16.70 11.21
CA ILE A 396 32.35 -16.30 12.18
C ILE A 396 33.52 -15.71 11.40
N ASN A 397 33.88 -14.48 11.74
CA ASN A 397 35.03 -13.80 11.14
C ASN A 397 36.35 -14.19 11.85
N GLN A 398 37.49 -13.76 11.31
CA GLN A 398 38.82 -14.03 11.90
C GLN A 398 39.03 -13.41 13.29
N ASP A 399 38.27 -12.37 13.64
CA ASP A 399 38.32 -11.69 14.93
C ASP A 399 37.41 -12.37 15.97
N GLY A 400 36.61 -13.36 15.56
CA GLY A 400 35.68 -14.10 16.40
C GLY A 400 34.28 -13.50 16.50
N ASP A 401 33.97 -12.44 15.74
CA ASP A 401 32.62 -11.89 15.68
C ASP A 401 31.69 -12.85 14.92
N VAL A 402 30.48 -13.01 15.45
CA VAL A 402 29.48 -13.93 14.93
C VAL A 402 28.28 -13.16 14.37
N GLU A 403 27.94 -13.41 13.12
CA GLU A 403 26.72 -12.93 12.48
C GLU A 403 25.77 -14.10 12.16
N GLU A 404 24.56 -14.06 12.70
CA GLU A 404 23.54 -15.10 12.49
C GLU A 404 22.66 -14.77 11.28
N PHE A 405 22.33 -15.80 10.49
CA PHE A 405 21.46 -15.74 9.34
C PHE A 405 20.46 -16.90 9.35
N ASN A 406 19.17 -16.58 9.32
CA ASN A 406 18.13 -17.60 9.18
C ASN A 406 17.98 -18.01 7.71
N PHE A 407 18.56 -19.15 7.35
CA PHE A 407 18.48 -19.71 6.01
C PHE A 407 17.04 -20.17 5.66
N SER A 408 16.30 -20.67 6.65
CA SER A 408 14.89 -21.07 6.50
C SER A 408 14.02 -20.52 7.62
N GLU A 409 13.10 -19.61 7.29
CA GLU A 409 12.12 -19.03 8.23
C GLU A 409 10.91 -19.94 8.48
N LYS A 410 10.69 -20.92 7.61
CA LYS A 410 9.56 -21.87 7.64
C LYS A 410 10.08 -23.28 7.44
N SER A 411 9.24 -24.27 7.74
CA SER A 411 9.61 -25.66 7.48
C SER A 411 9.73 -25.91 5.98
N GLU A 412 10.89 -26.39 5.55
CA GLU A 412 11.22 -26.70 4.16
C GLU A 412 11.68 -28.16 4.05
N LEU A 413 11.31 -28.79 2.93
CA LEU A 413 11.72 -30.14 2.61
C LEU A 413 13.00 -30.06 1.78
N PHE A 414 14.08 -30.67 2.28
CA PHE A 414 15.35 -30.72 1.58
C PHE A 414 15.48 -32.06 0.86
N GLU A 415 15.46 -32.02 -0.47
CA GLU A 415 15.60 -33.17 -1.35
C GLU A 415 17.09 -33.43 -1.63
N ASP A 416 17.45 -34.71 -1.76
CA ASP A 416 18.82 -35.10 -2.12
C ASP A 416 19.21 -34.53 -3.49
N GLU A 417 20.51 -34.33 -3.68
CA GLU A 417 21.09 -33.82 -4.93
C GLU A 417 20.49 -32.47 -5.40
N THR A 418 19.86 -31.72 -4.49
CA THR A 418 19.20 -30.44 -4.78
C THR A 418 19.99 -29.28 -4.19
N GLU A 419 19.97 -28.15 -4.90
CA GLU A 419 20.62 -26.89 -4.51
C GLU A 419 19.60 -25.89 -3.99
N TYR A 420 19.91 -25.25 -2.86
CA TYR A 420 19.04 -24.25 -2.23
C TYR A 420 19.77 -22.89 -2.16
N PRO A 421 19.63 -22.02 -3.18
CA PRO A 421 20.22 -20.68 -3.16
C PRO A 421 19.43 -19.72 -2.26
N ARG A 422 20.13 -18.91 -1.45
CA ARG A 422 19.57 -17.82 -0.63
C ARG A 422 20.48 -16.60 -0.62
N LEU A 423 19.91 -15.42 -0.85
CA LEU A 423 20.60 -14.13 -0.73
C LEU A 423 20.47 -13.55 0.69
N PHE A 424 21.54 -12.95 1.18
CA PHE A 424 21.60 -12.29 2.49
C PHE A 424 22.74 -11.29 2.58
N SER A 425 22.71 -10.43 3.60
CA SER A 425 23.69 -9.36 3.79
C SER A 425 24.41 -9.47 5.14
N LEU A 426 25.74 -9.34 5.14
CA LEU A 426 26.59 -9.33 6.36
C LEU A 426 27.45 -8.07 6.44
N ASP A 427 27.82 -7.67 7.65
CA ASP A 427 28.83 -6.63 7.87
C ASP A 427 30.24 -7.14 7.58
N THR A 428 30.47 -8.44 7.76
CA THR A 428 31.77 -9.10 7.57
C THR A 428 32.20 -9.13 6.10
N ASN A 429 33.44 -8.71 5.85
CA ASN A 429 34.11 -8.77 4.55
C ASN A 429 34.35 -10.23 4.12
N PRO A 430 34.14 -10.58 2.83
CA PRO A 430 34.34 -11.95 2.36
C PRO A 430 35.74 -12.51 2.61
N GLU A 431 36.77 -11.68 2.63
CA GLU A 431 38.15 -12.12 2.89
C GLU A 431 38.42 -12.42 4.38
N GLN A 432 37.52 -11.98 5.27
CA GLN A 432 37.59 -12.20 6.72
C GLN A 432 36.69 -13.33 7.21
N LEU A 433 35.82 -13.89 6.36
CA LEU A 433 35.01 -15.06 6.69
C LEU A 433 35.91 -16.27 6.93
N TYR A 434 35.85 -16.81 8.14
CA TYR A 434 36.74 -17.88 8.58
C TYR A 434 35.96 -19.19 8.80
N GLU A 435 34.82 -19.13 9.46
CA GLU A 435 34.08 -20.31 9.87
C GLU A 435 32.57 -20.10 9.73
N MET A 436 31.84 -21.21 9.52
CA MET A 436 30.40 -21.17 9.48
C MET A 436 29.82 -22.30 10.32
N GLU A 437 28.78 -22.04 11.09
CA GLU A 437 28.03 -23.09 11.78
C GLU A 437 26.67 -23.24 11.13
N ILE A 438 26.20 -24.49 10.99
CA ILE A 438 24.82 -24.77 10.61
C ILE A 438 24.09 -25.42 11.78
N LYS A 439 22.92 -24.89 12.08
CA LYS A 439 22.02 -25.40 13.11
C LYS A 439 20.67 -25.67 12.47
N TRP A 440 20.08 -26.84 12.77
CA TRP A 440 18.75 -27.17 12.26
C TRP A 440 17.86 -27.84 13.32
N SER A 441 16.54 -27.73 13.13
CA SER A 441 15.54 -28.38 13.97
C SER A 441 14.64 -29.34 13.18
N ARG A 442 14.10 -30.37 13.85
CA ARG A 442 13.20 -31.38 13.28
C ARG A 442 11.73 -30.98 13.39
N GLY A 443 10.95 -31.22 12.33
CA GLY A 443 9.53 -30.90 12.32
C GLY A 443 8.55 -31.94 12.87
N ILE A 444 8.85 -33.25 12.79
CA ILE A 444 7.94 -34.34 13.20
C ILE A 444 8.73 -35.54 13.74
N ASP A 445 8.52 -35.90 15.01
CA ASP A 445 9.23 -36.95 15.77
C ASP A 445 8.74 -38.38 15.51
N THR A 446 9.13 -39.02 14.40
CA THR A 446 8.91 -40.47 14.24
C THR A 446 10.04 -41.27 13.59
N ILE A 447 11.00 -40.65 12.90
CA ILE A 447 12.13 -41.33 12.23
C ILE A 447 13.39 -40.47 12.40
N THR A 448 14.52 -41.07 12.78
CA THR A 448 15.83 -40.40 12.79
C THR A 448 16.24 -40.05 11.36
N THR A 449 16.13 -38.77 10.99
CA THR A 449 16.64 -38.25 9.71
C THR A 449 17.91 -37.44 9.96
N LYS A 450 18.90 -37.64 9.09
CA LYS A 450 20.18 -36.90 9.06
C LYS A 450 20.12 -35.88 7.93
N MET A 451 20.65 -34.68 8.15
CA MET A 451 20.82 -33.71 7.08
C MET A 451 22.05 -34.13 6.26
N ASN A 452 21.82 -34.61 5.05
CA ASN A 452 22.89 -35.07 4.16
C ASN A 452 23.45 -33.88 3.38
N LEU A 453 24.29 -33.06 4.03
CA LEU A 453 24.89 -31.87 3.44
C LEU A 453 26.19 -32.23 2.71
N ALA A 454 26.30 -31.93 1.41
CA ALA A 454 27.54 -32.14 0.67
C ALA A 454 28.57 -31.05 0.98
N TYR A 455 28.19 -29.80 0.75
CA TYR A 455 28.99 -28.61 1.02
C TYR A 455 28.10 -27.37 0.87
N ILE A 456 28.60 -26.22 1.31
CA ILE A 456 27.95 -24.93 1.15
C ILE A 456 28.89 -24.00 0.37
N ASN A 457 28.38 -23.39 -0.70
CA ASN A 457 29.08 -22.32 -1.39
C ASN A 457 28.58 -20.97 -0.89
N VAL A 458 29.49 -20.05 -0.62
CA VAL A 458 29.18 -18.66 -0.21
C VAL A 458 29.84 -17.74 -1.22
N THR A 459 29.05 -17.10 -2.08
CA THR A 459 29.52 -16.21 -3.14
C THR A 459 29.26 -14.76 -2.77
N ALA A 460 30.30 -13.95 -2.63
CA ALA A 460 30.19 -12.51 -2.42
C ALA A 460 29.82 -11.80 -3.73
N LEU A 461 28.74 -11.02 -3.69
CA LEU A 461 28.18 -10.25 -4.81
C LEU A 461 28.41 -8.74 -4.66
N SER A 462 29.20 -8.34 -3.67
CA SER A 462 29.53 -6.95 -3.44
C SER A 462 30.99 -6.86 -3.04
N PHE A 463 31.53 -5.66 -3.15
CA PHE A 463 32.96 -5.40 -3.03
C PHE A 463 33.17 -4.29 -2.02
N GLU A 464 34.36 -4.26 -1.42
CA GLU A 464 34.80 -3.14 -0.61
C GLU A 464 34.58 -1.81 -1.35
N SER A 465 34.18 -0.78 -0.60
CA SER A 465 33.98 0.59 -1.11
C SER A 465 35.15 1.11 -1.95
N ASP A 466 36.39 0.78 -1.56
CA ASP A 466 37.62 1.28 -2.16
C ASP A 466 38.31 0.32 -3.14
N SER A 467 37.74 -0.87 -3.41
CA SER A 467 38.41 -1.90 -4.21
C SER A 467 38.17 -1.78 -5.73
N ASP A 468 39.21 -1.96 -6.53
CA ASP A 468 39.12 -2.08 -7.99
C ASP A 468 38.58 -3.46 -8.44
N ARG A 469 38.46 -4.40 -7.51
CA ARG A 469 38.07 -5.79 -7.81
C ARG A 469 36.54 -5.91 -7.83
N MET A 470 35.96 -6.01 -9.03
CA MET A 470 34.52 -6.21 -9.24
C MET A 470 34.16 -7.64 -9.69
N GLN A 471 34.82 -8.65 -9.12
CA GLN A 471 34.59 -10.06 -9.45
C GLN A 471 34.04 -10.82 -8.24
N PRO A 472 32.92 -11.56 -8.38
CA PRO A 472 32.41 -12.40 -7.31
C PRO A 472 33.45 -13.40 -6.81
N MET A 473 33.57 -13.53 -5.48
CA MET A 473 34.44 -14.49 -4.82
C MET A 473 33.59 -15.57 -4.17
N THR A 474 33.88 -16.85 -4.45
CA THR A 474 33.15 -17.98 -3.87
C THR A 474 34.04 -18.73 -2.88
N LEU A 475 33.58 -18.81 -1.64
CA LEU A 475 34.12 -19.65 -0.59
C LEU A 475 33.35 -20.97 -0.54
N LYS A 476 34.04 -22.08 -0.30
CA LYS A 476 33.44 -23.40 -0.19
C LYS A 476 33.67 -23.98 1.20
N PHE A 477 32.60 -24.21 1.94
CA PHE A 477 32.60 -24.76 3.29
C PHE A 477 32.21 -26.23 3.24
N MET A 478 33.03 -27.10 3.84
CA MET A 478 32.81 -28.55 3.88
C MET A 478 32.52 -29.01 5.31
N PRO A 479 31.52 -29.87 5.55
CA PRO A 479 31.20 -30.37 6.89
C PRO A 479 32.38 -31.10 7.54
N ILE A 480 32.61 -30.86 8.83
CA ILE A 480 33.66 -31.57 9.59
C ILE A 480 33.04 -32.81 10.23
N THR A 481 33.15 -33.96 9.56
CA THR A 481 32.93 -35.28 10.17
C THR A 481 33.83 -36.31 9.48
N ASP A 482 34.29 -37.31 10.24
CA ASP A 482 35.20 -38.37 9.79
C ASP A 482 34.61 -39.31 8.72
N ASP A 483 33.33 -39.21 8.35
CA ASP A 483 32.71 -40.01 7.28
C ASP A 483 31.49 -39.32 6.61
N GLY A 484 31.32 -38.00 6.74
CA GLY A 484 30.17 -37.29 6.15
C GLY A 484 28.81 -37.59 6.81
N ILE A 485 28.80 -38.16 8.02
CA ILE A 485 27.59 -38.60 8.72
C ILE A 485 27.56 -38.02 10.15
N PRO A 486 26.60 -37.13 10.50
CA PRO A 486 26.38 -36.71 11.89
C PRO A 486 25.95 -37.90 12.77
N ASN A 487 26.55 -38.03 13.95
CA ASN A 487 26.34 -39.16 14.87
C ASN A 487 24.97 -39.11 15.58
N ASP A 488 24.39 -40.27 15.89
CA ASP A 488 22.96 -40.49 16.19
C ASP A 488 22.45 -40.09 17.60
N ASP A 489 23.22 -39.40 18.44
CA ASP A 489 22.97 -39.43 19.90
C ASP A 489 22.79 -38.09 20.62
N CYS A 490 22.35 -37.02 19.95
CA CYS A 490 22.14 -35.72 20.61
C CYS A 490 20.97 -34.92 20.02
N ASP A 491 19.96 -34.64 20.85
CA ASP A 491 19.01 -33.55 20.61
C ASP A 491 19.76 -32.20 20.61
N GLY A 492 19.70 -31.45 19.51
CA GLY A 492 20.16 -30.05 19.45
C GLY A 492 21.61 -29.80 19.02
N LEU A 493 22.18 -30.56 18.08
CA LEU A 493 23.57 -30.34 17.65
C LEU A 493 23.77 -29.14 16.70
N ILE A 494 24.72 -28.27 17.04
CA ILE A 494 25.44 -27.35 16.16
C ILE A 494 26.41 -28.21 15.34
N THR A 495 26.31 -28.20 14.00
CA THR A 495 27.39 -28.75 13.17
C THR A 495 28.29 -27.61 12.78
N THR A 496 29.45 -27.57 13.40
CA THR A 496 30.49 -26.60 13.10
C THR A 496 31.12 -26.97 11.76
N ILE A 497 31.06 -26.06 10.79
CA ILE A 497 31.67 -26.18 9.46
C ILE A 497 32.87 -25.22 9.43
N THR A 498 33.95 -25.63 10.09
CA THR A 498 35.18 -24.83 10.18
C THR A 498 35.94 -24.90 8.86
N MET A 499 36.49 -23.78 8.39
CA MET A 499 37.70 -23.86 7.58
C MET A 499 38.81 -24.46 8.45
N CYS A 500 39.74 -25.22 7.87
CA CYS A 500 40.85 -25.78 8.65
C CYS A 500 41.73 -24.68 9.31
N ASN A 501 41.56 -24.40 10.63
CA ASN A 501 42.59 -24.46 11.70
C ASN A 501 42.24 -23.84 13.09
N ASN A 502 42.11 -24.71 14.12
CA ASN A 502 42.40 -24.53 15.57
C ASN A 502 41.68 -23.47 16.48
N ALA A 503 40.85 -24.02 17.39
CA ALA A 503 40.81 -23.87 18.88
C ALA A 503 39.89 -22.84 19.63
N ASN A 504 38.85 -23.42 20.29
CA ASN A 504 38.32 -23.27 21.68
C ASN A 504 37.39 -22.12 22.20
N ASP A 505 36.15 -22.54 22.56
CA ASP A 505 35.35 -22.39 23.82
C ASP A 505 34.36 -21.20 24.15
N VAL A 506 33.06 -21.56 24.29
CA VAL A 506 32.07 -21.39 25.43
C VAL A 506 30.94 -20.29 25.43
N ASP A 507 29.67 -20.76 25.30
CA ASP A 507 28.35 -20.55 26.00
C ASP A 507 27.78 -19.16 26.42
N ASP A 508 26.45 -18.86 26.54
CA ASP A 508 25.14 -19.46 26.15
C ASP A 508 23.93 -18.55 26.59
N ASN A 509 22.73 -18.80 26.02
CA ASN A 509 21.33 -18.60 26.51
C ASN A 509 20.33 -17.46 26.11
N LYS A 510 19.12 -17.93 25.73
CA LYS A 510 17.84 -17.27 25.29
C LYS A 510 16.68 -17.49 26.29
N ALA A 511 15.61 -16.65 26.27
CA ALA A 511 14.19 -17.01 26.55
C ALA A 511 13.16 -15.84 26.44
N SER A 512 12.24 -15.77 25.44
CA SER A 512 11.01 -14.91 25.49
C SER A 512 9.96 -15.09 24.34
N GLN A 513 9.26 -16.23 24.17
CA GLN A 513 8.24 -16.38 23.09
C GLN A 513 6.81 -16.81 23.51
N SER A 514 6.50 -16.97 24.80
CA SER A 514 5.23 -17.63 25.23
C SER A 514 3.96 -16.75 25.31
N LYS A 515 4.01 -15.44 25.02
CA LYS A 515 2.88 -14.51 25.27
C LYS A 515 1.91 -14.33 24.09
N LYS A 516 2.39 -14.37 22.83
CA LYS A 516 1.60 -14.01 21.63
C LYS A 516 0.41 -14.94 21.35
N GLN A 517 0.59 -16.25 21.53
CA GLN A 517 -0.46 -17.25 21.24
C GLN A 517 -1.71 -17.12 22.13
N ARG A 518 -1.58 -16.53 23.33
CA ARG A 518 -2.71 -16.36 24.26
C ARG A 518 -3.66 -15.23 23.86
N LEU A 519 -3.15 -14.18 23.19
CA LEU A 519 -3.95 -12.99 22.82
C LEU A 519 -4.86 -13.27 21.62
N TYR A 520 -4.33 -13.90 20.57
CA TYR A 520 -5.06 -14.19 19.34
C TYR A 520 -6.28 -15.13 19.54
N SER A 521 -6.14 -16.09 20.46
CA SER A 521 -7.24 -16.97 20.88
C SER A 521 -8.36 -16.22 21.63
N SER A 522 -8.06 -15.06 22.20
CA SER A 522 -9.04 -14.25 22.94
C SER A 522 -9.91 -13.41 22.01
N ILE A 523 -9.32 -12.76 20.99
CA ILE A 523 -10.03 -11.86 20.05
C ILE A 523 -11.06 -12.63 19.23
N LYS A 524 -10.70 -13.81 18.73
CA LYS A 524 -11.60 -14.66 17.93
C LYS A 524 -12.90 -15.04 18.65
N LYS A 525 -12.90 -15.08 19.99
CA LYS A 525 -14.10 -15.36 20.81
C LYS A 525 -15.09 -14.19 20.87
N HIS A 526 -14.69 -13.00 20.41
CA HIS A 526 -15.44 -11.74 20.59
C HIS A 526 -15.97 -11.12 19.28
N LEU A 527 -15.92 -11.83 18.15
CA LEU A 527 -16.42 -11.37 16.85
C LEU A 527 -17.93 -11.03 16.80
N TRP A 528 -18.68 -11.43 17.82
CA TRP A 528 -20.08 -11.06 17.99
C TRP A 528 -20.30 -9.57 18.30
N ILE A 529 -19.25 -8.80 18.63
CA ILE A 529 -19.36 -7.36 18.92
C ILE A 529 -19.86 -6.58 17.70
N PHE A 530 -19.43 -6.93 16.47
CA PHE A 530 -19.78 -6.20 15.25
C PHE A 530 -21.30 -6.08 15.00
N PRO A 531 -22.09 -7.17 14.95
CA PRO A 531 -23.54 -7.07 14.81
C PRO A 531 -24.22 -6.38 16.01
N LEU A 532 -23.65 -6.46 17.21
CA LEU A 532 -24.18 -5.74 18.37
C LEU A 532 -24.00 -4.23 18.21
N THR A 533 -22.85 -3.78 17.70
CA THR A 533 -22.59 -2.38 17.39
C THR A 533 -23.51 -1.88 16.27
N CYS A 534 -23.80 -2.68 15.23
CA CYS A 534 -24.80 -2.33 14.22
C CYS A 534 -26.19 -2.11 14.85
N PHE A 535 -26.62 -3.00 15.75
CA PHE A 535 -27.89 -2.85 16.46
C PHE A 535 -27.95 -1.54 17.26
N ILE A 536 -26.93 -1.27 18.10
CA ILE A 536 -26.89 -0.04 18.91
C ILE A 536 -26.80 1.21 18.01
N GLY A 537 -25.95 1.17 16.99
CA GLY A 537 -25.74 2.28 16.05
C GLY A 537 -27.02 2.67 15.32
N THR A 538 -27.81 1.70 14.84
CA THR A 538 -29.11 1.99 14.19
C THR A 538 -30.11 2.68 15.14
N LEU A 539 -30.09 2.37 16.44
CA LEU A 539 -30.91 3.08 17.43
C LEU A 539 -30.40 4.50 17.67
N ILE A 540 -29.09 4.70 17.73
CA ILE A 540 -28.49 6.04 17.90
C ILE A 540 -28.81 6.95 16.69
N ILE A 541 -28.70 6.41 15.47
CA ILE A 541 -28.99 7.11 14.20
C ILE A 541 -30.44 7.64 14.15
N THR A 542 -31.37 6.98 14.84
CA THR A 542 -32.77 7.42 14.86
C THR A 542 -33.07 8.39 15.99
N ILE A 543 -32.58 8.10 17.20
CA ILE A 543 -32.95 8.83 18.40
C ILE A 543 -32.23 10.17 18.48
N VAL A 544 -30.91 10.19 18.24
CA VAL A 544 -30.09 11.40 18.45
C VAL A 544 -30.45 12.53 17.47
N PRO A 545 -30.53 12.29 16.14
CA PRO A 545 -30.94 13.34 15.21
C PRO A 545 -32.36 13.83 15.44
N TYR A 546 -33.29 12.94 15.82
CA TYR A 546 -34.66 13.32 16.18
C TYR A 546 -34.70 14.28 17.37
N ILE A 547 -34.01 13.95 18.47
CA ILE A 547 -33.95 14.81 19.67
C ILE A 547 -33.39 16.19 19.32
N LEU A 548 -32.29 16.24 18.56
CA LEU A 548 -31.67 17.50 18.13
C LEU A 548 -32.61 18.31 17.23
N SER A 549 -33.24 17.67 16.26
CA SER A 549 -34.16 18.31 15.33
C SER A 549 -35.40 18.90 16.03
N VAL A 550 -35.93 18.20 17.04
CA VAL A 550 -37.02 18.71 17.88
C VAL A 550 -36.56 19.86 18.78
N TYR A 551 -35.37 19.75 19.39
CA TYR A 551 -34.81 20.78 20.26
C TYR A 551 -34.60 22.12 19.55
N TYR A 552 -34.05 22.08 18.33
CA TYR A 552 -33.83 23.28 17.50
C TYR A 552 -35.05 23.72 16.69
N GLY A 553 -36.18 23.01 16.80
CA GLY A 553 -37.43 23.36 16.12
C GLY A 553 -37.43 23.15 14.60
N TYR A 554 -36.56 22.28 14.09
CA TYR A 554 -36.48 21.95 12.66
C TYR A 554 -37.61 21.02 12.20
N THR A 555 -38.07 20.11 13.06
CA THR A 555 -39.16 19.15 12.75
C THR A 555 -40.29 19.19 13.77
N ASN A 556 -41.46 18.69 13.37
CA ASN A 556 -42.60 18.52 14.28
C ASN A 556 -42.27 17.55 15.44
N LYS A 557 -42.81 17.83 16.63
CA LYS A 557 -42.63 17.03 17.85
C LYS A 557 -43.23 15.62 17.77
N ILE A 558 -44.20 15.37 16.89
CA ILE A 558 -44.94 14.10 16.88
C ILE A 558 -44.17 13.01 16.13
N PHE A 559 -43.97 13.14 14.81
CA PHE A 559 -43.30 12.09 14.02
C PHE A 559 -42.85 12.59 12.62
N PRO A 560 -41.56 12.88 12.40
CA PRO A 560 -40.98 13.16 11.08
C PRO A 560 -40.40 11.90 10.40
N LEU A 561 -40.02 12.00 9.12
CA LEU A 561 -39.11 11.03 8.50
C LEU A 561 -37.76 11.08 9.20
N ILE A 562 -37.08 9.94 9.25
CA ILE A 562 -35.77 9.80 9.90
C ILE A 562 -34.73 10.60 9.12
N SER A 563 -34.77 10.50 7.79
CA SER A 563 -33.93 11.28 6.87
C SER A 563 -34.10 12.79 7.05
N ASP A 564 -35.33 13.25 7.31
CA ASP A 564 -35.60 14.68 7.55
C ASP A 564 -35.07 15.15 8.92
N SER A 565 -35.06 14.27 9.92
CA SER A 565 -34.49 14.55 11.26
C SER A 565 -32.97 14.70 11.23
N GLY A 566 -32.30 14.06 10.27
CA GLY A 566 -30.86 14.18 10.01
C GLY A 566 -30.49 15.28 9.02
N GLY A 567 -31.41 16.16 8.62
CA GLY A 567 -31.21 17.08 7.50
C GLY A 567 -30.48 18.39 7.82
N TYR A 568 -30.43 18.81 9.10
CA TYR A 568 -29.90 20.13 9.50
C TYR A 568 -28.78 20.04 10.57
N PRO A 569 -27.76 20.92 10.53
CA PRO A 569 -26.74 21.01 11.58
C PRO A 569 -27.32 21.37 12.95
N PRO A 570 -26.76 20.88 14.08
CA PRO A 570 -25.60 19.98 14.16
C PRO A 570 -25.93 18.48 13.95
N GLY A 571 -27.22 18.11 13.94
CA GLY A 571 -27.68 16.72 13.80
C GLY A 571 -27.24 16.05 12.50
N ALA A 572 -27.11 16.82 11.42
CA ALA A 572 -26.73 16.32 10.10
C ALA A 572 -25.33 15.71 10.05
N SER A 573 -24.35 16.31 10.71
CA SER A 573 -22.97 15.77 10.74
C SER A 573 -22.89 14.48 11.54
N LEU A 574 -23.65 14.38 12.63
CA LEU A 574 -23.75 13.15 13.44
C LEU A 574 -24.45 12.04 12.65
N PHE A 575 -25.57 12.35 11.99
CA PHE A 575 -26.30 11.40 11.16
C PHE A 575 -25.44 10.83 10.04
N SER A 576 -24.73 11.68 9.28
CA SER A 576 -23.79 11.25 8.25
C SER A 576 -22.67 10.35 8.81
N SER A 577 -22.06 10.74 9.92
CA SER A 577 -20.94 9.99 10.53
C SER A 577 -21.38 8.60 10.98
N PHE A 578 -22.54 8.49 11.65
CA PHE A 578 -23.05 7.21 12.11
C PHE A 578 -23.49 6.29 10.96
N LEU A 579 -24.00 6.83 9.85
CA LEU A 579 -24.33 6.03 8.67
C LEU A 579 -23.07 5.47 7.97
N ILE A 580 -21.99 6.24 7.91
CA ILE A 580 -20.70 5.77 7.35
C ILE A 580 -20.10 4.67 8.23
N ILE A 581 -20.05 4.89 9.55
CA ILE A 581 -19.61 3.87 10.51
C ILE A 581 -20.51 2.63 10.39
N GLY A 582 -21.83 2.83 10.31
CA GLY A 582 -22.80 1.77 10.07
C GLY A 582 -22.44 0.93 8.84
N ALA A 583 -22.18 1.56 7.70
CA ALA A 583 -21.83 0.89 6.44
C ALA A 583 -20.58 -0.02 6.54
N ILE A 584 -19.59 0.39 7.33
CA ILE A 584 -18.39 -0.42 7.59
C ILE A 584 -18.77 -1.65 8.42
N PHE A 585 -19.44 -1.44 9.55
CA PHE A 585 -19.78 -2.51 10.49
C PHE A 585 -20.79 -3.51 9.91
N THR A 586 -21.74 -3.08 9.06
CA THR A 586 -22.67 -3.96 8.35
C THR A 586 -21.94 -4.85 7.35
N THR A 587 -20.97 -4.30 6.61
CA THR A 587 -20.14 -5.06 5.67
C THR A 587 -19.27 -6.08 6.40
N LEU A 588 -18.61 -5.68 7.50
CA LEU A 588 -17.81 -6.59 8.35
C LEU A 588 -18.67 -7.71 8.95
N THR A 589 -19.87 -7.38 9.44
CA THR A 589 -20.82 -8.37 9.95
C THR A 589 -21.18 -9.40 8.87
N ALA A 590 -21.43 -8.96 7.64
CA ALA A 590 -21.71 -9.87 6.53
C ALA A 590 -20.49 -10.72 6.13
N TRP A 591 -19.28 -10.17 6.20
CA TRP A 591 -18.04 -10.90 5.94
C TRP A 591 -17.75 -11.98 6.99
N ILE A 592 -17.88 -11.65 8.28
CA ILE A 592 -17.75 -12.61 9.39
C ILE A 592 -18.76 -13.75 9.21
N ARG A 593 -20.01 -13.39 8.85
CA ARG A 593 -21.04 -14.38 8.58
C ARG A 593 -20.72 -15.24 7.38
N TYR A 594 -20.17 -14.67 6.30
CA TYR A 594 -19.69 -15.40 5.13
C TYR A 594 -18.61 -16.43 5.50
N LYS A 595 -17.62 -16.04 6.31
CA LYS A 595 -16.54 -16.93 6.78
C LYS A 595 -17.08 -18.07 7.63
N GLN A 596 -18.00 -17.77 8.55
CA GLN A 596 -18.68 -18.78 9.36
C GLN A 596 -19.39 -19.82 8.49
N VAL A 597 -20.16 -19.38 7.50
CA VAL A 597 -20.89 -20.29 6.61
C VAL A 597 -19.95 -21.02 5.64
N LYS A 598 -18.87 -20.39 5.17
CA LYS A 598 -17.85 -21.04 4.36
C LYS A 598 -17.22 -22.22 5.12
N TYR A 599 -16.92 -22.03 6.40
CA TYR A 599 -16.39 -23.09 7.25
C TYR A 599 -17.38 -24.25 7.39
N TYR A 600 -18.67 -23.97 7.66
CA TYR A 600 -19.71 -25.01 7.67
C TYR A 600 -19.77 -25.82 6.36
N LEU A 601 -19.69 -25.14 5.21
CA LEU A 601 -19.70 -25.77 3.89
C LEU A 601 -18.38 -26.45 3.49
N GLN A 602 -17.29 -26.25 4.24
CA GLN A 602 -16.01 -26.93 4.04
C GLN A 602 -15.94 -28.24 4.82
N LEU A 603 -16.52 -28.30 6.03
CA LEU A 603 -16.57 -29.51 6.84
C LEU A 603 -17.23 -30.69 6.10
N HIS A 604 -18.28 -30.42 5.30
CA HIS A 604 -19.03 -31.45 4.60
C HIS A 604 -18.63 -31.63 3.12
N TRP A 605 -17.48 -31.08 2.70
CA TRP A 605 -17.03 -31.19 1.31
C TRP A 605 -16.62 -32.62 0.92
N LYS A 606 -16.19 -33.45 1.88
CA LYS A 606 -15.69 -34.81 1.62
C LYS A 606 -16.77 -35.90 1.70
N ASP A 607 -17.89 -35.65 2.36
CA ASP A 607 -18.88 -36.69 2.73
C ASP A 607 -20.21 -36.62 1.94
N ASP A 608 -20.45 -35.59 1.12
CA ASP A 608 -21.77 -35.34 0.52
C ASP A 608 -21.84 -35.79 -0.96
N GLN A 609 -22.79 -36.67 -1.30
CA GLN A 609 -23.06 -37.11 -2.69
C GLN A 609 -23.64 -35.99 -3.58
N ASN A 610 -23.95 -34.82 -3.02
CA ASN A 610 -24.64 -33.72 -3.71
C ASN A 610 -23.78 -32.46 -3.94
N ILE A 611 -22.60 -32.63 -4.55
CA ILE A 611 -21.61 -31.56 -4.85
C ILE A 611 -22.24 -30.31 -5.51
N ASN A 612 -23.22 -30.50 -6.40
CA ASN A 612 -23.89 -29.39 -7.08
C ASN A 612 -24.66 -28.49 -6.11
N GLN A 613 -25.25 -29.06 -5.07
CA GLN A 613 -25.97 -28.31 -4.05
C GLN A 613 -25.01 -27.50 -3.16
N LEU A 614 -23.85 -28.07 -2.78
CA LEU A 614 -22.81 -27.35 -2.04
C LEU A 614 -22.25 -26.17 -2.84
N LYS A 615 -21.99 -26.36 -4.15
CA LYS A 615 -21.58 -25.27 -5.05
C LYS A 615 -22.63 -24.15 -5.11
N TYR A 616 -23.91 -24.51 -5.19
CA TYR A 616 -25.01 -23.55 -5.18
C TYR A 616 -25.09 -22.76 -3.86
N LEU A 617 -24.98 -23.42 -2.70
CA LEU A 617 -24.98 -22.75 -1.39
C LEU A 617 -23.75 -21.84 -1.19
N ARG A 618 -22.58 -22.23 -1.71
CA ARG A 618 -21.38 -21.36 -1.71
C ARG A 618 -21.60 -20.11 -2.57
N SER A 619 -22.20 -20.27 -3.74
CA SER A 619 -22.55 -19.16 -4.63
C SER A 619 -23.55 -18.19 -3.98
N ILE A 620 -24.58 -18.72 -3.31
CA ILE A 620 -25.51 -17.91 -2.51
C ILE A 620 -24.74 -17.14 -1.43
N ASN A 621 -23.94 -17.83 -0.61
CA ASN A 621 -23.20 -17.22 0.50
C ASN A 621 -22.32 -16.04 0.04
N TRP A 622 -21.66 -16.17 -1.12
CA TRP A 622 -20.87 -15.09 -1.70
C TRP A 622 -21.74 -13.95 -2.25
N THR A 623 -22.85 -14.27 -2.93
CA THR A 623 -23.83 -13.29 -3.42
C THR A 623 -24.41 -12.43 -2.28
N LEU A 624 -24.60 -13.00 -1.08
CA LEU A 624 -25.07 -12.22 0.08
C LEU A 624 -24.09 -11.10 0.47
N VAL A 625 -22.77 -11.35 0.42
CA VAL A 625 -21.78 -10.30 0.69
C VAL A 625 -21.94 -9.14 -0.29
N ILE A 626 -22.17 -9.45 -1.58
CA ILE A 626 -22.42 -8.42 -2.60
C ILE A 626 -23.66 -7.59 -2.28
N TYR A 627 -24.77 -8.22 -1.89
CA TYR A 627 -25.98 -7.49 -1.51
C TYR A 627 -25.76 -6.55 -0.32
N MET A 628 -24.95 -6.95 0.65
CA MET A 628 -24.59 -6.08 1.78
C MET A 628 -23.64 -4.95 1.37
N ILE A 629 -22.72 -5.18 0.42
CA ILE A 629 -21.87 -4.12 -0.15
C ILE A 629 -22.74 -3.09 -0.88
N PHE A 630 -23.72 -3.52 -1.68
CA PHE A 630 -24.67 -2.61 -2.32
C PHE A 630 -25.48 -1.82 -1.29
N SER A 631 -25.98 -2.47 -0.25
CA SER A 631 -26.70 -1.79 0.84
C SER A 631 -25.82 -0.74 1.53
N SER A 632 -24.56 -1.09 1.80
CA SER A 632 -23.58 -0.21 2.46
C SER A 632 -23.19 0.97 1.58
N PHE A 633 -23.08 0.76 0.26
CA PHE A 633 -22.92 1.85 -0.70
C PHE A 633 -24.13 2.79 -0.70
N GLY A 634 -25.35 2.25 -0.61
CA GLY A 634 -26.57 3.04 -0.43
C GLY A 634 -26.54 3.90 0.84
N MET A 635 -26.02 3.36 1.96
CA MET A 635 -25.84 4.11 3.21
C MET A 635 -24.81 5.23 3.09
N ILE A 636 -23.73 5.04 2.33
CA ILE A 636 -22.75 6.10 2.06
C ILE A 636 -23.38 7.21 1.22
N ILE A 637 -24.17 6.88 0.19
CA ILE A 637 -24.91 7.87 -0.60
C ILE A 637 -25.87 8.67 0.30
N LEU A 638 -26.63 7.98 1.16
CA LEU A 638 -27.52 8.63 2.14
C LEU A 638 -26.79 9.58 3.07
N ALA A 639 -25.59 9.20 3.52
CA ALA A 639 -24.77 9.99 4.42
C ALA A 639 -24.17 11.23 3.75
N SER A 640 -23.74 11.09 2.50
CA SER A 640 -23.03 12.14 1.75
C SER A 640 -23.94 13.16 1.10
N PHE A 641 -25.12 12.75 0.62
CA PHE A 641 -26.04 13.63 -0.11
C PHE A 641 -27.31 13.87 0.70
N ARG A 642 -27.51 15.10 1.17
CA ARG A 642 -28.62 15.45 2.06
C ARG A 642 -29.85 15.91 1.29
N SER A 643 -31.02 15.49 1.74
CA SER A 643 -32.31 15.84 1.12
C SER A 643 -32.75 17.29 1.34
N THR A 644 -32.04 18.04 2.19
CA THR A 644 -32.35 19.43 2.56
C THR A 644 -31.66 20.49 1.71
N GLU A 645 -30.67 20.11 0.90
CA GLU A 645 -29.78 21.07 0.20
C GLU A 645 -30.30 21.44 -1.19
N SER A 646 -30.87 20.50 -1.95
CA SER A 646 -31.57 20.78 -3.21
C SER A 646 -32.50 19.63 -3.61
N ILE A 647 -33.43 19.88 -4.54
CA ILE A 647 -34.32 18.84 -5.10
C ILE A 647 -33.51 17.74 -5.81
N ALA A 648 -32.45 18.11 -6.53
CA ALA A 648 -31.56 17.15 -7.18
C ALA A 648 -30.86 16.23 -6.16
N LEU A 649 -30.39 16.80 -5.05
CA LEU A 649 -29.79 16.05 -3.96
C LEU A 649 -30.81 15.19 -3.21
N ALA A 650 -32.07 15.64 -3.10
CA ALA A 650 -33.15 14.82 -2.55
C ALA A 650 -33.47 13.59 -3.42
N ILE A 651 -33.33 13.68 -4.74
CA ILE A 651 -33.46 12.54 -5.65
C ILE A 651 -32.31 11.54 -5.43
N ILE A 652 -31.06 12.02 -5.36
CA ILE A 652 -29.89 11.17 -5.10
C ILE A 652 -29.99 10.51 -3.73
N HIS A 653 -30.43 11.26 -2.71
CA HIS A 653 -30.70 10.74 -1.37
C HIS A 653 -31.75 9.61 -1.40
N SER A 654 -32.83 9.79 -2.17
CA SER A 654 -33.87 8.76 -2.34
C SER A 654 -33.36 7.50 -3.06
N ILE A 655 -32.42 7.65 -4.00
CA ILE A 655 -31.73 6.52 -4.64
C ILE A 655 -30.87 5.78 -3.62
N GLY A 656 -30.11 6.50 -2.79
CA GLY A 656 -29.34 5.92 -1.68
C GLY A 656 -30.23 5.14 -0.71
N ALA A 657 -31.37 5.71 -0.31
CA ALA A 657 -32.38 5.07 0.53
C ALA A 657 -32.85 3.74 -0.04
N THR A 658 -33.22 3.76 -1.32
CA THR A 658 -33.71 2.60 -2.05
C THR A 658 -32.65 1.51 -2.12
N LEU A 659 -31.41 1.87 -2.47
CA LEU A 659 -30.31 0.92 -2.58
C LEU A 659 -29.96 0.28 -1.23
N SER A 660 -29.95 1.08 -0.15
CA SER A 660 -29.71 0.63 1.21
C SER A 660 -30.75 -0.41 1.66
N ILE A 661 -32.04 -0.04 1.58
CA ILE A 661 -33.16 -0.89 2.00
C ILE A 661 -33.25 -2.16 1.15
N PHE A 662 -33.12 -2.03 -0.17
CA PHE A 662 -33.26 -3.16 -1.09
C PHE A 662 -32.11 -4.16 -0.93
N GLY A 663 -30.86 -3.69 -0.84
CA GLY A 663 -29.70 -4.54 -0.60
C GLY A 663 -29.81 -5.31 0.72
N ASP A 664 -30.27 -4.65 1.79
CA ASP A 664 -30.49 -5.29 3.08
C ASP A 664 -31.66 -6.29 3.05
N LEU A 665 -32.74 -6.01 2.30
CA LEU A 665 -33.85 -6.95 2.12
C LEU A 665 -33.41 -8.23 1.40
N LEU A 666 -32.60 -8.10 0.34
CA LEU A 666 -32.02 -9.24 -0.36
C LEU A 666 -31.06 -10.03 0.53
N TYR A 667 -30.20 -9.33 1.28
CA TYR A 667 -29.26 -9.95 2.22
C TYR A 667 -29.98 -10.77 3.30
N THR A 668 -30.95 -10.17 3.98
CA THR A 668 -31.70 -10.83 5.06
C THR A 668 -32.52 -12.01 4.55
N THR A 669 -33.18 -11.88 3.39
CA THR A 669 -33.93 -12.97 2.75
C THR A 669 -33.02 -14.15 2.41
N GLY A 670 -31.89 -13.88 1.75
CA GLY A 670 -30.95 -14.93 1.40
C GLY A 670 -30.26 -15.55 2.63
N THR A 671 -30.02 -14.76 3.68
CA THR A 671 -29.51 -15.26 4.96
C THR A 671 -30.53 -16.18 5.64
N ALA A 672 -31.82 -15.81 5.66
CA ALA A 672 -32.87 -16.66 6.21
C ALA A 672 -32.99 -17.99 5.46
N TYR A 673 -32.94 -17.95 4.13
CA TYR A 673 -32.91 -19.14 3.27
C TYR A 673 -31.70 -20.03 3.56
N LEU A 674 -30.50 -19.43 3.62
CA LEU A 674 -29.25 -20.15 3.86
C LEU A 674 -29.24 -20.82 5.24
N CYS A 675 -29.69 -20.10 6.28
CA CYS A 675 -29.83 -20.67 7.63
C CYS A 675 -30.83 -21.83 7.65
N TRP A 676 -31.93 -21.74 6.89
CA TRP A 676 -32.93 -22.80 6.84
C TRP A 676 -32.38 -24.05 6.16
N LYS A 677 -31.61 -23.90 5.08
CA LYS A 677 -30.91 -25.00 4.41
C LYS A 677 -29.86 -25.64 5.32
N LEU A 678 -29.02 -24.84 5.99
CA LEU A 678 -28.01 -25.33 6.93
C LEU A 678 -28.63 -26.10 8.10
N TYR A 679 -29.77 -25.65 8.62
CA TYR A 679 -30.51 -26.38 9.65
C TYR A 679 -31.16 -27.67 9.13
N ARG A 680 -31.88 -27.60 8.00
CA ARG A 680 -32.71 -28.73 7.53
C ARG A 680 -31.88 -29.90 6.99
N ILE A 681 -30.76 -29.61 6.34
CA ILE A 681 -29.97 -30.61 5.61
C ILE A 681 -28.77 -31.05 6.43
N TYR A 682 -28.04 -30.10 7.01
CA TYR A 682 -26.76 -30.36 7.67
C TYR A 682 -26.85 -30.35 9.19
N HIS A 683 -27.99 -29.95 9.77
CA HIS A 683 -28.19 -29.82 11.23
C HIS A 683 -27.13 -28.95 11.95
N LEU A 684 -26.49 -28.01 11.24
CA LEU A 684 -25.37 -27.21 11.74
C LEU A 684 -25.77 -25.96 12.53
N GLU A 685 -26.98 -25.46 12.30
CA GLU A 685 -27.46 -24.20 12.90
C GLU A 685 -28.79 -24.36 13.60
N THR A 686 -29.08 -23.47 14.56
CA THR A 686 -30.42 -23.37 15.15
C THR A 686 -31.48 -22.94 14.13
N LYS A 687 -32.66 -23.55 14.23
CA LYS A 687 -33.83 -23.27 13.37
C LYS A 687 -34.12 -21.76 13.27
N PRO A 688 -34.12 -21.15 12.07
CA PRO A 688 -34.18 -19.70 11.90
C PRO A 688 -35.60 -19.12 11.92
N ILE A 689 -36.47 -19.54 12.85
CA ILE A 689 -37.88 -19.08 12.88
C ILE A 689 -37.95 -17.55 13.01
N THR A 690 -37.26 -16.96 13.99
CA THR A 690 -37.26 -15.52 14.24
C THR A 690 -36.77 -14.73 13.02
N LEU A 691 -35.72 -15.21 12.34
CA LEU A 691 -35.15 -14.55 11.17
C LEU A 691 -36.11 -14.62 9.96
N ILE A 692 -36.80 -15.75 9.76
CA ILE A 692 -37.81 -15.89 8.70
C ILE A 692 -39.00 -14.96 8.95
N VAL A 693 -39.56 -14.98 10.17
CA VAL A 693 -40.70 -14.12 10.54
C VAL A 693 -40.33 -12.64 10.38
N LEU A 694 -39.14 -12.26 10.88
CA LEU A 694 -38.62 -10.89 10.73
C LEU A 694 -38.48 -10.49 9.26
N THR A 695 -37.96 -11.37 8.41
CA THR A 695 -37.83 -11.11 6.97
C THR A 695 -39.19 -10.86 6.32
N ILE A 696 -40.21 -11.66 6.66
CA ILE A 696 -41.57 -11.52 6.11
C ILE A 696 -42.18 -10.18 6.53
N ILE A 697 -42.11 -9.85 7.83
CA ILE A 697 -42.64 -8.58 8.34
C ILE A 697 -41.90 -7.41 7.67
N LYS A 698 -40.58 -7.49 7.55
CA LYS A 698 -39.74 -6.47 6.90
C LYS A 698 -40.12 -6.26 5.43
N MET A 699 -40.37 -7.32 4.66
CA MET A 699 -40.86 -7.22 3.28
C MET A 699 -42.20 -6.48 3.21
N ILE A 700 -43.15 -6.85 4.07
CA ILE A 700 -44.48 -6.22 4.10
C ILE A 700 -44.36 -4.74 4.48
N THR A 701 -43.58 -4.41 5.52
CA THR A 701 -43.37 -3.02 5.93
C THR A 701 -42.68 -2.20 4.84
N ALA A 702 -41.68 -2.74 4.15
CA ALA A 702 -41.00 -2.07 3.04
C ALA A 702 -41.95 -1.80 1.85
N MET A 703 -42.86 -2.74 1.54
CA MET A 703 -43.90 -2.52 0.53
C MET A 703 -44.87 -1.41 0.95
N ILE A 704 -45.32 -1.41 2.21
CA ILE A 704 -46.20 -0.35 2.75
C ILE A 704 -45.51 1.00 2.68
N PHE A 705 -44.26 1.09 3.11
CA PHE A 705 -43.45 2.31 3.06
C PHE A 705 -43.34 2.83 1.62
N THR A 706 -42.93 1.97 0.69
CA THR A 706 -42.71 2.36 -0.71
C THR A 706 -44.00 2.84 -1.37
N LEU A 707 -45.11 2.13 -1.16
CA LEU A 707 -46.41 2.50 -1.72
C LEU A 707 -46.89 3.85 -1.19
N ASN A 708 -46.82 4.07 0.13
CA ASN A 708 -47.28 5.32 0.74
C ASN A 708 -46.35 6.50 0.42
N PHE A 709 -45.05 6.25 0.27
CA PHE A 709 -44.10 7.26 -0.20
C PHE A 709 -44.45 7.72 -1.63
N LEU A 710 -44.73 6.78 -2.55
CA LEU A 710 -45.13 7.10 -3.92
C LEU A 710 -46.48 7.82 -3.98
N ILE A 711 -47.46 7.42 -3.17
CA ILE A 711 -48.76 8.11 -3.08
C ILE A 711 -48.57 9.54 -2.55
N SER A 712 -47.75 9.70 -1.51
CA SER A 712 -47.48 11.03 -0.93
C SER A 712 -46.77 11.94 -1.95
N TRP A 713 -45.84 11.39 -2.73
CA TRP A 713 -45.19 12.10 -3.82
C TRP A 713 -46.16 12.46 -4.95
N TYR A 714 -47.01 11.52 -5.38
CA TYR A 714 -48.03 11.78 -6.40
C TYR A 714 -49.00 12.90 -6.00
N MET A 715 -49.42 12.93 -4.73
CA MET A 715 -50.38 13.91 -4.22
C MET A 715 -49.78 15.31 -4.00
N ALA A 716 -48.53 15.39 -3.55
CA ALA A 716 -47.87 16.65 -3.22
C ALA A 716 -46.90 17.15 -4.32
N GLY A 717 -46.72 16.40 -5.42
CA GLY A 717 -45.83 16.78 -6.51
C GLY A 717 -44.38 16.96 -6.06
N ASN A 718 -43.65 17.87 -6.70
CA ASN A 718 -42.24 18.12 -6.38
C ASN A 718 -42.04 18.73 -4.98
N ASP A 719 -43.07 19.34 -4.38
CA ASP A 719 -43.02 19.84 -3.01
C ASP A 719 -42.78 18.71 -2.01
N PHE A 720 -43.22 17.49 -2.34
CA PHE A 720 -42.94 16.32 -1.51
C PHE A 720 -41.45 16.01 -1.42
N LEU A 721 -40.64 16.38 -2.41
CA LEU A 721 -39.18 16.17 -2.39
C LEU A 721 -38.45 17.22 -1.56
N ASP A 722 -39.09 18.35 -1.23
CA ASP A 722 -38.53 19.35 -0.32
C ASP A 722 -38.64 18.89 1.15
N ALA A 723 -37.49 18.70 1.79
CA ALA A 723 -37.42 18.34 3.20
C ALA A 723 -38.03 19.41 4.12
N LYS A 724 -38.01 20.71 3.76
CA LYS A 724 -38.66 21.77 4.55
C LYS A 724 -40.18 21.61 4.57
N TYR A 725 -40.75 21.22 3.44
CA TYR A 725 -42.18 20.92 3.31
C TYR A 725 -42.58 19.72 4.19
N ARG A 726 -41.81 18.62 4.12
CA ARG A 726 -42.09 17.40 4.90
C ARG A 726 -41.87 17.59 6.41
N SER A 727 -40.83 18.34 6.81
CA SER A 727 -40.43 18.53 8.22
C SER A 727 -41.51 19.19 9.09
N LYS A 728 -42.40 19.99 8.49
CA LYS A 728 -43.49 20.70 9.18
C LYS A 728 -44.88 20.09 8.98
N TRP A 729 -44.93 18.88 8.41
CA TRP A 729 -46.12 18.16 7.98
C TRP A 729 -46.85 18.80 6.78
N PRO A 730 -47.14 18.01 5.73
CA PRO A 730 -48.01 18.44 4.63
C PRO A 730 -49.42 18.82 5.12
N TYR A 731 -50.02 19.85 4.51
CA TYR A 731 -51.42 20.22 4.75
C TYR A 731 -52.36 19.50 3.78
N GLY A 732 -53.62 19.24 4.20
CA GLY A 732 -54.65 18.63 3.35
C GLY A 732 -54.60 17.09 3.28
N HIS A 733 -55.01 16.52 2.15
CA HIS A 733 -55.22 15.06 1.99
C HIS A 733 -53.93 14.22 1.99
N SER A 734 -52.75 14.81 1.75
CA SER A 734 -51.45 14.11 1.73
C SER A 734 -50.92 13.77 3.14
N ARG A 735 -51.44 14.42 4.19
CA ARG A 735 -50.95 14.29 5.57
C ARG A 735 -51.03 12.86 6.11
N ILE A 736 -52.13 12.15 5.84
CA ILE A 736 -52.33 10.79 6.37
C ILE A 736 -51.34 9.80 5.77
N PHE A 737 -51.06 9.91 4.46
CA PHE A 737 -50.09 9.07 3.77
C PHE A 737 -48.66 9.37 4.20
N PHE A 738 -48.34 10.64 4.44
CA PHE A 738 -47.03 11.03 5.00
C PHE A 738 -46.80 10.44 6.41
N LEU A 739 -47.82 10.45 7.27
CA LEU A 739 -47.73 9.84 8.60
C LEU A 739 -47.51 8.33 8.53
N ILE A 740 -48.25 7.64 7.65
CA ILE A 740 -48.07 6.20 7.42
C ILE A 740 -46.67 5.91 6.86
N THR A 741 -46.17 6.76 5.96
CA THR A 741 -44.82 6.66 5.39
C THR A 741 -43.76 6.80 6.49
N SER A 742 -43.86 7.84 7.33
CA SER A 742 -42.90 8.07 8.42
C SER A 742 -42.92 6.92 9.43
N PHE A 743 -44.11 6.47 9.82
CA PHE A 743 -44.27 5.35 10.76
C PHE A 743 -43.71 4.04 10.21
N SER A 744 -43.96 3.75 8.93
CA SER A 744 -43.42 2.55 8.28
C SER A 744 -41.91 2.60 8.09
N GLU A 745 -41.31 3.77 7.83
CA GLU A 745 -39.84 3.95 7.80
C GLU A 745 -39.21 3.58 9.15
N THR A 746 -39.82 4.05 10.25
CA THR A 746 -39.31 3.79 11.60
C THR A 746 -39.46 2.32 11.99
N ILE A 747 -40.61 1.71 11.71
CA ILE A 747 -40.78 0.26 11.92
C ILE A 747 -39.75 -0.52 11.11
N LEU A 748 -39.54 -0.14 9.84
CA LEU A 748 -38.60 -0.81 8.97
C LEU A 748 -37.19 -0.79 9.59
N LEU A 749 -36.73 0.36 10.07
CA LEU A 749 -35.40 0.47 10.67
C LEU A 749 -35.27 -0.28 12.01
N ILE A 750 -36.33 -0.34 12.81
CA ILE A 750 -36.38 -1.20 14.02
C ILE A 750 -36.29 -2.67 13.63
N LEU A 751 -36.94 -3.10 12.55
CA LEU A 751 -36.83 -4.49 12.07
C LEU A 751 -35.43 -4.80 11.56
N ILE A 752 -34.76 -3.84 10.90
CA ILE A 752 -33.35 -3.95 10.49
C ILE A 752 -32.45 -4.13 11.72
N SER A 753 -32.65 -3.32 12.77
CA SER A 753 -31.85 -3.42 14.00
C SER A 753 -32.02 -4.79 14.67
N ILE A 754 -33.24 -5.30 14.81
CA ILE A 754 -33.51 -6.63 15.35
C ILE A 754 -32.88 -7.73 14.47
N GLY A 755 -32.76 -7.51 13.16
CA GLY A 755 -32.04 -8.38 12.24
C GLY A 755 -30.57 -8.57 12.64
N PHE A 756 -29.87 -7.49 13.00
CA PHE A 756 -28.50 -7.58 13.51
C PHE A 756 -28.42 -8.32 14.86
N LEU A 757 -29.41 -8.16 15.74
CA LEU A 757 -29.47 -8.91 17.00
C LEU A 757 -29.61 -10.43 16.77
N CYS A 758 -30.33 -10.83 15.71
CA CYS A 758 -30.42 -12.23 15.30
C CYS A 758 -29.06 -12.78 14.83
N LEU A 759 -28.26 -11.99 14.12
CA LEU A 759 -26.92 -12.36 13.68
C LEU A 759 -25.93 -12.41 14.85
N PHE A 760 -25.99 -11.44 15.77
CA PHE A 760 -25.23 -11.42 17.02
C PHE A 760 -25.35 -12.75 17.77
N ASN A 761 -26.57 -13.24 17.99
CA ASN A 761 -26.80 -14.48 18.72
C ASN A 761 -26.20 -15.70 18.00
N ARG A 762 -26.20 -15.71 16.66
CA ARG A 762 -25.62 -16.80 15.85
C ARG A 762 -24.10 -16.79 15.84
N ILE A 763 -23.49 -15.62 15.71
CA ILE A 763 -22.03 -15.44 15.72
C ILE A 763 -21.48 -15.74 17.13
N ARG A 764 -22.17 -15.29 18.18
CA ARG A 764 -21.78 -15.54 19.57
C ARG A 764 -21.79 -17.02 19.95
N LYS A 765 -22.72 -17.82 19.41
CA LYS A 765 -22.85 -19.25 19.71
C LYS A 765 -21.86 -20.15 18.96
N PHE A 766 -21.05 -19.58 18.07
CA PHE A 766 -20.07 -20.35 17.30
C PHE A 766 -18.76 -20.49 18.09
N ASN A 767 -18.35 -21.74 18.34
CA ASN A 767 -17.18 -22.03 19.20
C ASN A 767 -15.88 -22.29 18.41
N ASP A 768 -15.97 -22.53 17.10
CA ASP A 768 -14.84 -22.93 16.27
C ASP A 768 -14.09 -21.74 15.62
N TRP A 769 -14.23 -20.52 16.15
CA TRP A 769 -13.59 -19.33 15.56
C TRP A 769 -12.07 -19.49 15.41
N ASN A 770 -11.41 -20.20 16.34
CA ASN A 770 -9.98 -20.48 16.29
C ASN A 770 -9.54 -21.30 15.07
N LYS A 771 -10.45 -22.10 14.49
CA LYS A 771 -10.19 -22.94 13.30
C LYS A 771 -10.43 -22.19 11.98
N ILE A 772 -10.98 -20.97 12.03
CA ILE A 772 -11.23 -20.15 10.85
C ILE A 772 -10.05 -19.22 10.60
N ARG A 773 -9.53 -19.25 9.37
CA ARG A 773 -8.60 -18.27 8.83
C ARG A 773 -9.39 -17.07 8.29
N PHE A 774 -9.27 -15.95 9.00
CA PHE A 774 -9.92 -14.69 8.62
C PHE A 774 -9.21 -14.03 7.47
#